data_AF-A0A4R8RHJ5-F1
#
_entry.id   AF-A0A4R8RHJ5-F1
#
_cell.length_a   1.000
_cell.length_b   1.000
_cell.length_c   1.000
_cell.angle_alpha   90.00
_cell.angle_beta   90.00
_cell.angle_gamma   90.00
#
_symmetry.space_group_name_H-M   'P 1'
#
loop_
_entity.id
_entity.type
_entity.pdbx_description
1 polymer ?
#
loop_
_entity_poly.entity_id
_entity_poly.type
_entity_poly.pdbx_seq_one_letter_code
_entity_poly.pdbx_strand_id
1 'polypeptide(L)'
;MLLPASSEAVWIIAAVTLLDGICAQLVSPYPGLLAKSTAGTPQDGAIIYATNGTSTLSLNGTAASVLVLDFGRNVEGIPIFEIVSASGDTSVFEMSYGETEAALSQYMSDGPLPLAAAMDTYRVNRYNITGPSIFSNRLIQGAFRYQKLNLSTPGALTLRNIGVKPTTSTTALTQLPGSFECSDEDLTRIWSVGARTVQLTEIPKNSVPDFLRVTDEGAYAESAAPQALGSAAAAQLLNYRLHFRVKPARGGFGFSVLSDTLNSAVYVSFDLDKRAVAAHAGSTTYDTQIAAAEIPANLAMNLGSWHSVLATVDMTDVSVSVNNTTVLSFTQSARVFGSFGIGASLGHAAYFQNMTAATPAGETIYTHPLTDRSFLADFFMSANPADAIVDGSRRDRIAYSGDLDIAVGAAFASTFGTSFIDGSLELIGSYQATPGFFTPTAKIQQAPLSAPLDVNVTGLIGYSFNFLTAIAQNYEMRGNLTFAQTWAPRAVKMLDWAHSQTLSDGLFNLAEESFGGDWNYYDPAQSGVVTKFNAVYAYSLQQCMRLLKDAGVDVAVYQTRLDRLRAAINDKLWSEDLGVYIMSDNLTTGFAQDANALAILAGVPDAPPGSDSAPLSRSAVSILSAMTSGLAAPAGILAFSNSTTAAGWAEKVSPYAAAYHLRAALESRDASSAAMLLKKTWAPMADPGNANYTGCFWETVNADGTPGLGLATSLCHGWAAGPTAELSRHVLGVRPTVPGFAEWKIEPQTLGLEWARGRYPTVLGDIVVDWRFEGGLLRMKVESPVGGNKGVIYLPQPMMTLVEKSVIRVNGAVVNGSVFEVSGGDSFALTQNVLR
;
A
#
# COMPACT_ATOMS: atom_id res chain seq x y z
N MET A 1 -10.29 -41.48 3.84
CA MET A 1 -10.83 -42.13 5.06
C MET A 1 -11.20 -41.00 5.99
N LEU A 2 -12.51 -40.79 6.21
CA LEU A 2 -13.05 -39.70 7.03
C LEU A 2 -12.72 -39.95 8.50
N LEU A 3 -12.10 -38.99 9.19
CA LEU A 3 -11.88 -38.96 10.63
C LEU A 3 -12.49 -37.69 11.23
N PRO A 4 -12.93 -37.72 12.51
CA PRO A 4 -14.00 -36.90 13.03
C PRO A 4 -13.54 -35.54 13.54
N ALA A 5 -14.50 -34.60 13.56
CA ALA A 5 -14.40 -33.31 14.23
C ALA A 5 -14.12 -33.49 15.73
N SER A 6 -12.91 -33.14 16.16
CA SER A 6 -12.59 -32.80 17.54
C SER A 6 -11.96 -31.42 17.56
N SER A 7 -12.58 -30.56 18.35
CA SER A 7 -12.24 -29.17 18.64
C SER A 7 -10.76 -29.00 19.02
N GLU A 8 -9.97 -28.49 18.09
CA GLU A 8 -8.74 -27.70 18.29
C GLU A 8 -8.29 -27.30 16.87
N ALA A 9 -9.04 -26.36 16.27
CA ALA A 9 -8.70 -25.79 14.98
C ALA A 9 -7.48 -24.89 15.16
N VAL A 10 -6.34 -25.39 14.70
CA VAL A 10 -5.05 -24.68 14.64
C VAL A 10 -5.24 -23.39 13.83
N TRP A 11 -4.99 -22.27 14.49
CA TRP A 11 -5.17 -20.91 13.99
C TRP A 11 -4.49 -20.68 12.63
N ILE A 12 -5.30 -20.52 11.58
CA ILE A 12 -4.89 -19.92 10.30
C ILE A 12 -5.03 -18.41 10.48
N ILE A 13 -4.07 -17.80 11.16
CA ILE A 13 -3.86 -16.36 11.16
C ILE A 13 -2.58 -16.12 10.38
N ALA A 14 -2.70 -15.38 9.28
CA ALA A 14 -1.58 -14.66 8.69
C ALA A 14 -1.03 -13.74 9.78
N ALA A 15 0.00 -14.19 10.49
CA ALA A 15 0.52 -13.50 11.64
C ALA A 15 1.35 -12.30 11.21
N VAL A 16 0.69 -11.14 11.18
CA VAL A 16 1.31 -9.80 11.28
C VAL A 16 1.43 -9.37 12.76
N THR A 17 1.08 -10.22 13.72
CA THR A 17 1.27 -9.96 15.15
C THR A 17 2.66 -10.38 15.62
N LEU A 18 3.58 -9.40 15.69
CA LEU A 18 4.67 -9.25 16.69
C LEU A 18 5.57 -8.06 16.30
N LEU A 19 5.06 -6.84 16.45
CA LEU A 19 5.85 -5.61 16.41
C LEU A 19 5.42 -4.70 17.56
N ASP A 20 5.66 -5.14 18.80
CA ASP A 20 5.57 -4.28 19.97
C ASP A 20 6.77 -4.51 20.87
N GLY A 21 7.64 -3.50 20.91
CA GLY A 21 8.75 -3.46 21.85
C GLY A 21 9.88 -2.57 21.37
N ILE A 22 9.79 -1.26 21.59
CA ILE A 22 10.88 -0.42 22.12
C ILE A 22 10.20 0.84 22.70
N CYS A 23 10.17 0.91 24.03
CA CYS A 23 9.75 2.08 24.77
C CYS A 23 10.91 3.09 24.79
N ALA A 24 10.57 4.36 24.54
CA ALA A 24 11.48 5.48 24.41
C ALA A 24 12.32 5.70 25.67
N GLN A 25 13.64 5.80 25.51
CA GLN A 25 14.49 6.60 26.41
C GLN A 25 15.05 7.78 25.62
N LEU A 26 14.51 8.96 25.93
CA LEU A 26 14.97 10.25 25.45
C LEU A 26 16.41 10.48 25.90
N VAL A 27 17.35 10.53 24.95
CA VAL A 27 18.68 11.09 25.16
C VAL A 27 18.83 12.33 24.25
N SER A 28 19.25 13.42 24.90
CA SER A 28 19.47 14.79 24.39
C SER A 28 20.22 14.89 23.05
N PRO A 29 19.93 15.91 22.20
CA PRO A 29 20.45 16.00 20.84
C PRO A 29 21.93 16.42 20.77
N TYR A 30 22.64 15.84 19.80
CA TYR A 30 24.00 16.21 19.43
C TYR A 30 24.07 17.64 18.84
N PRO A 31 25.07 18.46 19.21
CA PRO A 31 25.26 19.77 18.61
C PRO A 31 26.12 19.64 17.34
N GLY A 32 25.59 20.06 16.20
CA GLY A 32 26.38 20.21 14.97
C GLY A 32 25.62 19.93 13.67
N LEU A 33 24.51 20.62 13.40
CA LEU A 33 23.89 20.61 12.07
C LEU A 33 24.63 21.59 11.14
N LEU A 34 25.16 21.11 10.03
CA LEU A 34 25.65 21.94 8.91
C LEU A 34 24.70 21.82 7.70
N ALA A 35 24.33 23.00 7.19
CA ALA A 35 23.71 23.38 5.90
C ALA A 35 22.68 22.44 5.22
N LYS A 36 21.45 22.97 5.08
CA LYS A 36 20.40 22.49 4.16
C LYS A 36 20.81 22.77 2.70
N SER A 37 20.74 21.74 1.85
CA SER A 37 21.04 21.80 0.41
C SER A 37 19.73 21.86 -0.42
N THR A 38 19.72 22.61 -1.52
CA THR A 38 18.58 22.75 -2.43
C THR A 38 18.62 21.69 -3.54
N ALA A 39 17.58 20.86 -3.61
CA ALA A 39 17.45 19.79 -4.62
C ALA A 39 17.26 20.35 -6.05
N GLY A 40 18.05 19.84 -6.99
CA GLY A 40 17.86 20.05 -8.44
C GLY A 40 16.88 19.03 -9.04
N THR A 41 16.17 19.43 -10.10
CA THR A 41 15.15 18.62 -10.79
C THR A 41 15.79 17.67 -11.82
N PRO A 42 15.51 16.36 -11.84
CA PRO A 42 16.02 15.45 -12.88
C PRO A 42 14.96 15.00 -13.91
N GLN A 43 15.37 15.01 -15.19
CA GLN A 43 14.75 14.28 -16.32
C GLN A 43 15.12 12.78 -16.31
N ASP A 44 14.45 11.97 -17.14
CA ASP A 44 14.65 10.52 -17.32
C ASP A 44 16.11 10.04 -17.18
N GLY A 45 16.34 9.13 -16.24
CA GLY A 45 17.65 8.52 -15.99
C GLY A 45 18.67 9.40 -15.24
N ALA A 46 18.32 10.62 -14.82
CA ALA A 46 19.20 11.47 -14.03
C ALA A 46 19.13 11.16 -12.52
N ILE A 47 20.27 11.32 -11.85
CA ILE A 47 20.42 11.14 -10.41
C ILE A 47 19.70 12.29 -9.70
N ILE A 48 18.91 11.97 -8.67
CA ILE A 48 18.42 12.97 -7.73
C ILE A 48 19.53 13.18 -6.70
N TYR A 49 20.20 14.32 -6.76
CA TYR A 49 21.26 14.66 -5.80
C TYR A 49 20.68 15.36 -4.58
N ALA A 50 21.06 14.89 -3.39
CA ALA A 50 20.93 15.69 -2.18
C ALA A 50 21.99 16.79 -2.14
N THR A 51 23.21 16.50 -2.62
CA THR A 51 24.27 17.49 -2.76
C THR A 51 25.25 17.10 -3.87
N ASN A 52 25.64 18.10 -4.67
CA ASN A 52 26.76 18.01 -5.60
C ASN A 52 28.06 18.56 -4.99
N GLY A 53 27.97 19.20 -3.83
CA GLY A 53 29.10 19.79 -3.14
C GLY A 53 30.02 18.74 -2.54
N THR A 54 31.24 19.18 -2.24
CA THR A 54 32.23 18.35 -1.54
C THR A 54 32.03 18.46 -0.03
N SER A 55 31.98 17.31 0.66
CA SER A 55 31.89 17.21 2.12
C SER A 55 32.97 16.28 2.64
N THR A 56 33.59 16.62 3.78
CA THR A 56 34.60 15.78 4.42
C THR A 56 34.09 15.28 5.76
N LEU A 57 34.11 13.97 5.95
CA LEU A 57 33.91 13.30 7.23
C LEU A 57 35.28 12.90 7.77
N SER A 58 35.60 13.23 9.01
CA SER A 58 36.88 12.86 9.62
C SER A 58 36.75 12.64 11.11
N LEU A 59 37.33 11.55 11.62
CA LEU A 59 37.44 11.29 13.05
C LEU A 59 38.89 11.47 13.49
N ASN A 60 39.21 12.64 14.06
CA ASN A 60 40.54 12.94 14.62
C ASN A 60 40.55 12.90 16.16
N GLY A 61 39.53 12.29 16.80
CA GLY A 61 39.29 12.33 18.25
C GLY A 61 38.24 11.30 18.70
N THR A 62 37.43 11.63 19.72
CA THR A 62 36.50 10.68 20.37
C THR A 62 35.05 10.70 19.86
N ALA A 63 34.66 11.59 18.94
CA ALA A 63 33.27 11.71 18.48
C ALA A 63 33.15 11.53 16.95
N ALA A 64 32.32 10.58 16.52
CA ALA A 64 32.06 10.25 15.12
C ALA A 64 31.67 11.47 14.27
N SER A 65 32.07 11.48 13.00
CA SER A 65 31.70 12.55 12.05
C SER A 65 30.42 12.15 11.32
N VAL A 66 29.38 12.96 11.50
CA VAL A 66 28.04 12.72 10.95
C VAL A 66 27.64 13.84 9.99
N LEU A 67 27.06 13.48 8.85
CA LEU A 67 26.41 14.39 7.92
C LEU A 67 24.99 13.89 7.66
N VAL A 68 23.98 14.74 7.87
CA VAL A 68 22.59 14.44 7.54
C VAL A 68 22.20 15.25 6.31
N LEU A 69 21.67 14.57 5.31
CA LEU A 69 21.17 15.12 4.07
C LEU A 69 19.65 15.04 4.05
N ASP A 70 19.00 16.12 3.62
CA ASP A 70 17.55 16.22 3.43
C ASP A 70 17.26 16.45 1.94
N PHE A 71 16.52 15.54 1.31
CA PHE A 71 16.07 15.66 -0.08
C PHE A 71 14.87 16.61 -0.24
N GLY A 72 14.33 17.13 0.85
CA GLY A 72 13.15 18.00 0.95
C GLY A 72 11.81 17.24 0.87
N ARG A 73 11.82 16.02 0.33
CA ARG A 73 10.69 15.09 0.18
C ARG A 73 11.22 13.68 -0.04
N ASN A 74 10.34 12.70 0.02
CA ASN A 74 10.66 11.31 -0.29
C ASN A 74 11.14 11.17 -1.74
N VAL A 75 12.26 10.45 -1.85
CA VAL A 75 12.84 9.90 -3.06
C VAL A 75 12.96 8.39 -2.89
N GLU A 76 13.06 7.65 -3.98
CA GLU A 76 13.19 6.19 -3.96
C GLU A 76 14.19 5.78 -5.05
N GLY A 77 15.02 4.78 -4.77
CA GLY A 77 15.85 4.16 -5.78
C GLY A 77 17.18 3.65 -5.24
N ILE A 78 18.20 3.62 -6.09
CA ILE A 78 19.51 3.07 -5.79
C ILE A 78 20.46 4.19 -5.34
N PRO A 79 20.90 4.22 -4.07
CA PRO A 79 21.86 5.21 -3.61
C PRO A 79 23.16 5.22 -4.42
N ILE A 80 23.70 6.42 -4.66
CA ILE A 80 24.95 6.64 -5.37
C ILE A 80 25.74 7.79 -4.73
N PHE A 81 27.06 7.66 -4.67
CA PHE A 81 27.96 8.70 -4.17
C PHE A 81 29.37 8.55 -4.75
N GLU A 82 30.14 9.63 -4.72
CA GLU A 82 31.53 9.64 -5.14
C GLU A 82 32.47 9.87 -3.94
N ILE A 83 33.48 9.02 -3.80
CA ILE A 83 34.62 9.22 -2.92
C ILE A 83 35.72 9.94 -3.72
N VAL A 84 36.05 11.14 -3.28
CA VAL A 84 37.13 11.96 -3.83
C VAL A 84 38.47 11.55 -3.24
N SER A 85 38.51 11.26 -1.94
CA SER A 85 39.71 10.79 -1.24
C SER A 85 39.35 10.03 0.03
N ALA A 86 40.25 9.13 0.43
CA ALA A 86 40.18 8.38 1.68
C ALA A 86 41.58 8.33 2.31
N SER A 87 41.65 8.48 3.64
CA SER A 87 42.89 8.33 4.41
C SER A 87 42.60 7.73 5.80
N GLY A 88 43.60 7.08 6.40
CA GLY A 88 43.43 6.39 7.68
C GLY A 88 42.50 5.16 7.58
N ASP A 89 41.87 4.79 8.69
CA ASP A 89 40.89 3.70 8.74
C ASP A 89 39.49 4.26 8.44
N THR A 90 38.86 3.73 7.39
CA THR A 90 37.49 4.10 7.00
C THR A 90 36.58 2.89 6.82
N SER A 91 36.94 1.78 7.47
CA SER A 91 36.25 0.48 7.38
C SER A 91 34.84 0.48 7.99
N VAL A 92 34.51 1.49 8.81
CA VAL A 92 33.18 1.70 9.40
C VAL A 92 32.60 3.03 8.94
N PHE A 93 32.44 3.14 7.62
CA PHE A 93 31.61 4.17 7.00
C PHE A 93 30.21 3.62 6.76
N GLU A 94 29.20 4.27 7.32
CA GLU A 94 27.80 3.85 7.22
C GLU A 94 26.92 4.93 6.60
N MET A 95 25.93 4.50 5.84
CA MET A 95 24.83 5.34 5.37
C MET A 95 23.51 4.76 5.89
N SER A 96 22.72 5.57 6.59
CA SER A 96 21.36 5.24 7.04
C SER A 96 20.31 6.05 6.28
N TYR A 97 19.11 5.50 6.10
CA TYR A 97 18.03 6.09 5.30
C TYR A 97 16.74 6.16 6.11
N GLY A 98 15.98 7.25 6.04
CA GLY A 98 14.71 7.38 6.75
C GLY A 98 13.71 8.32 6.07
N GLU A 99 12.42 8.04 6.20
CA GLU A 99 11.35 8.95 5.77
C GLU A 99 11.27 10.20 6.65
N THR A 100 11.64 10.10 7.93
CA THR A 100 11.69 11.23 8.87
C THR A 100 13.09 11.43 9.44
N GLU A 101 13.40 12.66 9.85
CA GLU A 101 14.66 12.96 10.53
C GLU A 101 14.76 12.21 11.86
N ALA A 102 13.63 12.09 12.58
CA ALA A 102 13.54 11.40 13.85
C ALA A 102 13.93 9.91 13.73
N ALA A 103 13.62 9.26 12.61
CA ALA A 103 14.02 7.87 12.36
C ALA A 103 15.55 7.70 12.44
N LEU A 104 16.33 8.66 11.96
CA LEU A 104 17.80 8.60 11.95
C LEU A 104 18.44 8.55 13.35
N SER A 105 17.68 8.79 14.41
CA SER A 105 18.14 8.60 15.81
C SER A 105 18.31 7.13 16.18
N GLN A 106 17.60 6.23 15.51
CA GLN A 106 17.74 4.79 15.69
C GLN A 106 18.90 4.27 14.85
N TYR A 107 19.58 3.22 15.34
CA TYR A 107 20.67 2.61 14.59
C TYR A 107 20.20 2.10 13.22
N MET A 108 19.05 1.41 13.18
CA MET A 108 18.42 0.90 11.96
C MET A 108 17.54 1.92 11.23
N SER A 109 17.55 3.19 11.63
CA SER A 109 16.61 4.18 11.12
C SER A 109 15.15 3.70 11.22
N ASP A 110 14.42 3.63 10.10
CA ASP A 110 13.05 3.11 9.98
C ASP A 110 12.97 1.66 9.45
N GLY A 111 14.06 0.89 9.62
CA GLY A 111 14.12 -0.55 9.33
C GLY A 111 14.38 -1.44 10.55
N PRO A 112 14.65 -2.75 10.35
CA PRO A 112 14.67 -3.47 9.08
C PRO A 112 13.29 -3.58 8.43
N LEU A 113 13.27 -3.74 7.11
CA LEU A 113 12.06 -3.89 6.30
C LEU A 113 11.90 -5.37 5.91
N PRO A 114 11.14 -6.16 6.67
CA PRO A 114 10.77 -7.51 6.25
C PRO A 114 9.81 -7.45 5.04
N LEU A 115 9.29 -8.61 4.61
CA LEU A 115 8.17 -8.79 3.68
C LEU A 115 8.53 -9.14 2.22
N ALA A 116 9.14 -8.26 1.43
CA ALA A 116 9.45 -8.58 0.02
C ALA A 116 10.90 -8.34 -0.38
N ALA A 117 11.35 -9.08 -1.39
CA ALA A 117 12.67 -8.98 -2.00
C ALA A 117 12.81 -7.75 -2.92
N ALA A 118 12.01 -6.70 -2.70
CA ALA A 118 11.90 -5.56 -3.62
C ALA A 118 12.92 -4.46 -3.34
N MET A 119 13.62 -4.54 -2.22
CA MET A 119 14.46 -3.47 -1.69
C MET A 119 15.49 -4.01 -0.70
N ASP A 120 16.37 -3.14 -0.23
CA ASP A 120 17.30 -3.44 0.84
C ASP A 120 16.54 -3.76 2.13
N THR A 121 16.86 -4.89 2.76
CA THR A 121 16.30 -5.30 4.04
C THR A 121 16.65 -4.32 5.14
N TYR A 122 17.87 -3.77 5.12
CA TYR A 122 18.36 -2.90 6.17
C TYR A 122 18.42 -1.47 5.65
N ARG A 123 17.95 -0.55 6.49
CA ARG A 123 18.00 0.89 6.21
C ARG A 123 19.35 1.49 6.58
N VAL A 124 20.38 0.64 6.60
CA VAL A 124 21.78 0.97 6.88
C VAL A 124 22.66 0.13 5.95
N ASN A 125 23.56 0.79 5.24
CA ASN A 125 24.60 0.14 4.47
C ASN A 125 25.98 0.52 5.04
N ARG A 126 26.86 -0.47 5.19
CA ARG A 126 28.25 -0.28 5.63
C ARG A 126 29.20 -0.48 4.47
N TYR A 127 30.18 0.40 4.35
CA TYR A 127 31.17 0.40 3.27
C TYR A 127 32.58 0.33 3.85
N ASN A 128 33.46 -0.37 3.13
CA ASN A 128 34.89 -0.35 3.39
C ASN A 128 35.58 0.39 2.23
N ILE A 129 36.02 1.62 2.50
CA ILE A 129 36.55 2.52 1.48
C ILE A 129 38.08 2.52 1.57
N THR A 130 38.77 2.28 0.45
CA THR A 130 40.24 2.26 0.41
C THR A 130 40.86 3.34 -0.47
N GLY A 131 40.02 4.10 -1.19
CA GLY A 131 40.49 5.13 -2.11
C GLY A 131 39.37 5.73 -2.96
N PRO A 132 39.73 6.64 -3.88
CA PRO A 132 38.76 7.30 -4.77
C PRO A 132 37.98 6.31 -5.62
N SER A 133 36.66 6.50 -5.70
CA SER A 133 35.75 5.59 -6.40
C SER A 133 34.34 6.17 -6.49
N ILE A 134 33.51 5.58 -7.35
CA ILE A 134 32.07 5.86 -7.41
C ILE A 134 31.36 4.61 -6.89
N PHE A 135 30.54 4.77 -5.86
CA PHE A 135 29.73 3.70 -5.30
C PHE A 135 28.29 3.83 -5.76
N SER A 136 27.73 2.72 -6.22
CA SER A 136 26.31 2.56 -6.44
C SER A 136 25.88 1.30 -5.69
N ASN A 137 24.83 1.43 -4.88
CA ASN A 137 24.28 0.29 -4.17
C ASN A 137 23.66 -0.70 -5.16
N ARG A 138 23.45 -1.93 -4.69
CA ARG A 138 22.81 -2.95 -5.52
C ARG A 138 21.29 -2.94 -5.35
N LEU A 139 20.84 -2.87 -4.11
CA LEU A 139 19.43 -2.92 -3.76
C LEU A 139 18.85 -1.51 -3.67
N ILE A 140 17.56 -1.43 -3.93
CA ILE A 140 16.79 -0.20 -3.82
C ILE A 140 16.65 0.16 -2.35
N GLN A 141 16.89 1.42 -2.00
CA GLN A 141 16.31 1.99 -0.80
C GLN A 141 14.91 2.49 -1.18
N GLY A 142 13.88 1.81 -0.64
CA GLY A 142 12.49 2.27 -0.69
C GLY A 142 12.36 3.69 -0.13
N ALA A 143 11.21 4.36 -0.32
CA ALA A 143 11.02 5.78 -0.01
C ALA A 143 11.80 6.27 1.22
N PHE A 144 12.59 7.32 1.03
CA PHE A 144 13.32 8.02 2.10
C PHE A 144 13.45 9.49 1.75
N ARG A 145 13.46 10.36 2.76
CA ARG A 145 13.73 11.79 2.61
C ARG A 145 15.09 12.17 3.18
N TYR A 146 15.53 11.46 4.21
CA TYR A 146 16.75 11.75 4.94
C TYR A 146 17.79 10.66 4.74
N GLN A 147 19.05 11.08 4.63
CA GLN A 147 20.21 10.19 4.52
C GLN A 147 21.28 10.63 5.51
N LYS A 148 21.68 9.75 6.42
CA LYS A 148 22.73 10.00 7.43
C LYS A 148 24.00 9.28 7.05
N LEU A 149 25.08 10.02 6.85
CA LEU A 149 26.42 9.49 6.62
C LEU A 149 27.20 9.56 7.94
N ASN A 150 27.82 8.46 8.33
CA ASN A 150 28.56 8.35 9.59
C ASN A 150 29.91 7.66 9.40
N LEU A 151 31.00 8.32 9.76
CA LEU A 151 32.34 7.70 9.83
C LEU A 151 32.73 7.49 11.29
N SER A 152 32.79 6.22 11.71
CA SER A 152 33.05 5.81 13.09
C SER A 152 34.47 5.25 13.32
N THR A 153 35.39 5.46 12.39
CA THR A 153 36.79 4.98 12.44
C THR A 153 37.77 6.13 12.27
N PRO A 154 39.02 6.05 12.81
CA PRO A 154 40.01 7.14 12.83
C PRO A 154 40.64 7.47 11.47
N GLY A 155 39.81 7.75 10.48
CA GLY A 155 40.21 8.16 9.13
C GLY A 155 39.45 9.40 8.67
N ALA A 156 39.62 9.71 7.39
CA ALA A 156 38.91 10.78 6.72
C ALA A 156 38.42 10.35 5.34
N LEU A 157 37.21 10.76 4.99
CA LEU A 157 36.58 10.58 3.70
C LEU A 157 36.13 11.93 3.15
N THR A 158 36.52 12.23 1.93
CA THR A 158 35.95 13.36 1.18
C THR A 158 35.00 12.80 0.11
N LEU A 159 33.75 13.23 0.15
CA LEU A 159 32.67 12.78 -0.72
C LEU A 159 32.11 13.94 -1.55
N ARG A 160 31.52 13.63 -2.70
CA ARG A 160 30.66 14.56 -3.46
C ARG A 160 29.58 13.78 -4.22
N ASN A 161 28.69 14.51 -4.89
CA ASN A 161 27.68 13.91 -5.78
C ASN A 161 26.84 12.81 -5.07
N ILE A 162 26.37 13.11 -3.85
CA ILE A 162 25.61 12.17 -3.03
C ILE A 162 24.14 12.26 -3.43
N GLY A 163 23.56 11.14 -3.87
CA GLY A 163 22.20 11.10 -4.39
C GLY A 163 21.63 9.70 -4.54
N VAL A 164 20.57 9.61 -5.34
CA VAL A 164 19.86 8.37 -5.64
C VAL A 164 19.53 8.30 -7.14
N LYS A 165 19.75 7.13 -7.74
CA LYS A 165 19.26 6.81 -9.07
C LYS A 165 17.81 6.32 -8.94
N PRO A 166 16.81 7.07 -9.44
CA PRO A 166 15.41 6.72 -9.23
C PRO A 166 15.02 5.40 -9.91
N THR A 167 14.13 4.64 -9.27
CA THR A 167 13.49 3.43 -9.84
C THR A 167 12.01 3.63 -10.16
N THR A 168 11.46 4.79 -9.82
CA THR A 168 10.09 5.23 -10.10
C THR A 168 10.10 6.53 -10.90
N SER A 169 8.93 6.96 -11.40
CA SER A 169 8.84 8.17 -12.22
C SER A 169 9.26 9.43 -11.45
N THR A 170 10.10 10.24 -12.08
CA THR A 170 10.51 11.57 -11.59
C THR A 170 9.89 12.71 -12.39
N THR A 171 8.91 12.41 -13.24
CA THR A 171 8.17 13.41 -14.03
C THR A 171 7.68 14.51 -13.09
N ALA A 172 7.97 15.77 -13.40
CA ALA A 172 7.52 16.89 -12.58
C ALA A 172 5.99 16.87 -12.46
N LEU A 173 5.45 17.19 -11.29
CA LEU A 173 3.99 17.14 -11.06
C LEU A 173 3.20 18.04 -12.03
N THR A 174 3.80 19.15 -12.46
CA THR A 174 3.23 20.07 -13.47
C THR A 174 3.24 19.51 -14.90
N GLN A 175 3.95 18.41 -15.13
CA GLN A 175 4.08 17.70 -16.41
C GLN A 175 3.33 16.35 -16.42
N LEU A 176 2.66 15.99 -15.33
CA LEU A 176 1.82 14.80 -15.30
C LEU A 176 0.66 14.91 -16.31
N PRO A 177 0.15 13.78 -16.83
CA PRO A 177 -1.02 13.79 -17.72
C PRO A 177 -2.22 14.53 -17.12
N GLY A 178 -2.55 14.28 -15.85
CA GLY A 178 -3.57 15.02 -15.12
C GLY A 178 -3.04 16.22 -14.34
N SER A 179 -3.92 17.18 -14.05
CA SER A 179 -3.63 18.33 -13.20
C SER A 179 -4.87 18.86 -12.49
N PHE A 180 -4.68 19.48 -11.32
CA PHE A 180 -5.72 20.19 -10.59
C PHE A 180 -5.10 21.31 -9.75
N GLU A 181 -5.73 22.48 -9.81
CA GLU A 181 -5.44 23.64 -8.97
C GLU A 181 -6.75 24.34 -8.62
N CYS A 182 -6.82 24.97 -7.45
CA CYS A 182 -7.97 25.77 -7.05
C CYS A 182 -7.57 26.96 -6.19
N SER A 183 -8.55 27.82 -5.86
CA SER A 183 -8.35 29.01 -5.03
C SER A 183 -7.88 28.72 -3.60
N ASP A 184 -7.98 27.47 -3.15
CA ASP A 184 -7.44 27.01 -1.87
C ASP A 184 -6.10 26.29 -2.09
N GLU A 185 -5.04 26.84 -1.51
CA GLU A 185 -3.68 26.31 -1.67
C GLU A 185 -3.49 24.95 -1.01
N ASP A 186 -4.19 24.64 0.09
CA ASP A 186 -4.08 23.33 0.72
C ASP A 186 -4.72 22.26 -0.17
N LEU A 187 -5.87 22.54 -0.79
CA LEU A 187 -6.53 21.58 -1.68
C LEU A 187 -5.70 21.31 -2.94
N THR A 188 -5.08 22.36 -3.50
CA THR A 188 -4.11 22.24 -4.59
C THR A 188 -2.91 21.37 -4.17
N ARG A 189 -2.41 21.56 -2.94
CA ARG A 189 -1.30 20.78 -2.38
C ARG A 189 -1.69 19.34 -2.11
N ILE A 190 -2.87 19.10 -1.55
CA ILE A 190 -3.43 17.76 -1.28
C ILE A 190 -3.48 16.95 -2.58
N TRP A 191 -4.03 17.54 -3.65
CA TRP A 191 -4.06 16.86 -4.94
C TRP A 191 -2.65 16.51 -5.45
N SER A 192 -1.72 17.47 -5.36
CA SER A 192 -0.34 17.30 -5.84
C SER A 192 0.43 16.24 -5.04
N VAL A 193 0.24 16.18 -3.72
CA VAL A 193 0.86 15.18 -2.84
C VAL A 193 0.30 13.78 -3.10
N GLY A 194 -1.01 13.67 -3.37
CA GLY A 194 -1.61 12.41 -3.75
C GLY A 194 -1.11 11.90 -5.11
N ALA A 195 -1.00 12.78 -6.11
CA ALA A 195 -0.37 12.46 -7.40
C ALA A 195 1.09 12.00 -7.24
N ARG A 196 1.86 12.64 -6.34
CA ARG A 196 3.24 12.22 -6.03
C ARG A 196 3.29 10.87 -5.33
N THR A 197 2.33 10.58 -4.45
CA THR A 197 2.22 9.30 -3.75
C THR A 197 2.04 8.17 -4.76
N VAL A 198 1.14 8.35 -5.73
CA VAL A 198 0.93 7.39 -6.82
C VAL A 198 2.19 7.18 -7.66
N GLN A 199 2.91 8.25 -8.02
CA GLN A 199 4.19 8.11 -8.77
C GLN A 199 5.21 7.22 -8.04
N LEU A 200 5.23 7.23 -6.71
CA LEU A 200 6.15 6.43 -5.91
C LEU A 200 5.68 4.99 -5.70
N THR A 201 4.37 4.74 -5.80
CA THR A 201 3.80 3.39 -5.66
C THR A 201 3.58 2.69 -7.01
N GLU A 202 3.79 3.36 -8.13
CA GLU A 202 3.84 2.79 -9.48
C GLU A 202 5.26 2.29 -9.81
N ILE A 203 5.47 0.98 -9.69
CA ILE A 203 6.77 0.32 -9.87
C ILE A 203 6.90 -0.21 -11.30
N PRO A 204 7.83 0.34 -12.12
CA PRO A 204 7.98 -0.07 -13.51
C PRO A 204 8.48 -1.51 -13.62
N LYS A 205 8.08 -2.20 -14.68
CA LYS A 205 8.60 -3.51 -15.07
C LYS A 205 10.12 -3.50 -15.10
N ASN A 206 10.74 -4.58 -14.62
CA ASN A 206 12.19 -4.76 -14.57
C ASN A 206 12.96 -3.69 -13.78
N SER A 207 12.30 -2.96 -12.87
CA SER A 207 12.96 -1.93 -12.04
C SER A 207 13.53 -2.50 -10.74
N VAL A 208 12.95 -3.59 -10.22
CA VAL A 208 13.47 -4.31 -9.05
C VAL A 208 14.71 -5.12 -9.45
N PRO A 209 15.87 -4.93 -8.79
CA PRO A 209 17.06 -5.72 -9.07
C PRO A 209 16.95 -7.15 -8.52
N ASP A 210 17.72 -8.08 -9.09
CA ASP A 210 17.88 -9.42 -8.51
C ASP A 210 18.33 -9.29 -7.04
N PHE A 211 17.60 -9.93 -6.13
CA PHE A 211 17.75 -9.72 -4.69
C PHE A 211 19.01 -10.36 -4.11
N LEU A 212 19.46 -11.49 -4.66
CA LEU A 212 20.76 -12.10 -4.37
C LEU A 212 21.67 -12.03 -5.60
N ARG A 213 22.99 -11.97 -5.38
CA ARG A 213 23.96 -12.16 -6.47
C ARG A 213 24.15 -13.64 -6.70
N VAL A 214 24.23 -14.09 -7.95
CA VAL A 214 24.50 -15.49 -8.27
C VAL A 214 25.80 -15.57 -9.08
N THR A 215 26.71 -16.44 -8.66
CA THR A 215 27.98 -16.72 -9.34
C THR A 215 28.16 -18.22 -9.53
N ASP A 216 29.17 -18.62 -10.29
CA ASP A 216 29.54 -20.04 -10.42
C ASP A 216 29.91 -20.70 -9.08
N GLU A 217 30.24 -19.89 -8.07
CA GLU A 217 30.51 -20.35 -6.70
C GLU A 217 29.23 -20.51 -5.87
N GLY A 218 28.09 -19.94 -6.29
CA GLY A 218 26.81 -20.08 -5.61
C GLY A 218 26.05 -18.77 -5.45
N ALA A 219 24.92 -18.86 -4.75
CA ALA A 219 24.10 -17.70 -4.39
C ALA A 219 24.78 -16.94 -3.24
N TYR A 220 25.14 -15.68 -3.48
CA TYR A 220 25.76 -14.79 -2.51
C TYR A 220 24.72 -13.88 -1.86
N ALA A 221 24.52 -14.07 -0.55
CA ALA A 221 23.71 -13.19 0.28
C ALA A 221 24.62 -12.29 1.12
N GLU A 222 24.25 -11.02 1.23
CA GLU A 222 24.97 -10.00 1.99
C GLU A 222 23.95 -9.04 2.60
N SER A 223 23.86 -9.01 3.94
CA SER A 223 22.90 -8.18 4.69
C SER A 223 21.50 -8.21 4.07
N ALA A 224 20.94 -9.41 3.89
CA ALA A 224 19.68 -9.63 3.20
C ALA A 224 18.84 -10.66 3.96
N ALA A 225 17.61 -10.29 4.32
CA ALA A 225 16.68 -11.22 4.93
C ALA A 225 16.32 -12.35 3.95
N PRO A 226 16.18 -13.60 4.43
CA PRO A 226 15.69 -14.69 3.61
C PRO A 226 14.34 -14.40 2.94
N GLN A 227 14.17 -14.92 1.73
CA GLN A 227 12.89 -14.92 1.01
C GLN A 227 12.35 -16.34 0.96
N ALA A 228 11.05 -16.51 1.17
CA ALA A 228 10.38 -17.80 1.16
C ALA A 228 10.27 -18.41 -0.24
N LEU A 229 10.32 -19.75 -0.32
CA LEU A 229 9.94 -20.50 -1.52
C LEU A 229 8.44 -20.28 -1.82
N GLY A 230 8.14 -19.93 -3.06
CA GLY A 230 6.93 -19.20 -3.45
C GLY A 230 5.73 -20.01 -3.99
N SER A 231 5.73 -21.33 -3.92
CA SER A 231 4.57 -22.12 -4.39
C SER A 231 3.47 -22.21 -3.34
N ALA A 232 2.21 -22.38 -3.78
CA ALA A 232 1.08 -22.59 -2.87
C ALA A 232 1.29 -23.80 -1.93
N ALA A 233 1.90 -24.87 -2.45
CA ALA A 233 2.29 -26.03 -1.66
C ALA A 233 3.41 -25.69 -0.64
N ALA A 234 4.41 -24.91 -1.07
CA ALA A 234 5.51 -24.49 -0.19
C ALA A 234 5.02 -23.62 0.98
N ALA A 235 4.07 -22.72 0.72
CA ALA A 235 3.47 -21.86 1.73
C ALA A 235 2.70 -22.62 2.82
N GLN A 236 2.36 -23.89 2.61
CA GLN A 236 1.59 -24.73 3.55
C GLN A 236 2.43 -25.84 4.18
N LEU A 237 3.75 -25.84 3.99
CA LEU A 237 4.62 -26.88 4.56
C LEU A 237 4.59 -26.84 6.09
N LEU A 238 4.41 -28.00 6.71
CA LEU A 238 4.46 -28.17 8.16
C LEU A 238 5.73 -28.86 8.62
N ASN A 239 6.18 -29.86 7.84
CA ASN A 239 7.26 -30.78 8.22
C ASN A 239 8.19 -31.02 7.04
N TYR A 240 9.49 -30.79 7.22
CA TYR A 240 10.48 -30.99 6.17
C TYR A 240 11.91 -31.04 6.72
N ARG A 241 12.82 -31.59 5.90
CA ARG A 241 14.26 -31.51 6.08
C ARG A 241 14.83 -30.61 5.00
N LEU A 242 15.41 -29.48 5.41
CA LEU A 242 16.12 -28.55 4.55
C LEU A 242 17.62 -28.77 4.69
N HIS A 243 18.28 -29.09 3.59
CA HIS A 243 19.72 -29.29 3.52
C HIS A 243 20.33 -28.35 2.48
N PHE A 244 21.46 -27.73 2.82
CA PHE A 244 22.23 -26.89 1.90
C PHE A 244 23.69 -26.83 2.32
N ARG A 245 24.55 -26.40 1.40
CA ARG A 245 25.93 -26.03 1.69
C ARG A 245 26.06 -24.52 1.83
N VAL A 246 26.85 -24.07 2.79
CA VAL A 246 27.14 -22.65 3.01
C VAL A 246 28.64 -22.42 3.17
N LYS A 247 29.13 -21.33 2.59
CA LYS A 247 30.49 -20.83 2.77
C LYS A 247 30.41 -19.41 3.32
N PRO A 248 30.51 -19.22 4.64
CA PRO A 248 30.53 -17.91 5.27
C PRO A 248 31.70 -17.09 4.73
N ALA A 249 31.42 -15.91 4.18
CA ALA A 249 32.43 -15.02 3.62
C ALA A 249 32.81 -13.90 4.60
N ARG A 250 31.85 -13.46 5.44
CA ARG A 250 32.04 -12.42 6.45
C ARG A 250 31.03 -12.58 7.59
N GLY A 251 31.47 -12.55 8.84
CA GLY A 251 30.65 -12.61 10.05
C GLY A 251 29.91 -13.94 10.24
N GLY A 252 28.97 -14.27 9.36
CA GLY A 252 28.22 -15.53 9.38
C GLY A 252 27.18 -15.60 8.27
N PHE A 253 26.05 -16.25 8.54
CA PHE A 253 24.98 -16.48 7.57
C PHE A 253 23.63 -16.66 8.29
N GLY A 254 22.54 -16.71 7.54
CA GLY A 254 21.24 -17.07 8.10
C GLY A 254 20.34 -17.76 7.09
N PHE A 255 19.25 -18.33 7.60
CA PHE A 255 18.21 -18.95 6.80
C PHE A 255 16.89 -18.92 7.57
N SER A 256 15.77 -18.95 6.85
CA SER A 256 14.45 -19.06 7.47
C SER A 256 13.89 -20.47 7.32
N VAL A 257 13.06 -20.84 8.28
CA VAL A 257 12.14 -21.99 8.22
C VAL A 257 10.76 -21.52 8.65
N LEU A 258 9.71 -22.27 8.31
CA LEU A 258 8.31 -21.93 8.60
C LEU A 258 7.98 -20.52 8.11
N SER A 259 8.48 -20.19 6.92
CA SER A 259 8.40 -18.87 6.31
C SER A 259 7.19 -18.78 5.40
N ASP A 260 6.25 -17.89 5.72
CA ASP A 260 5.18 -17.58 4.78
C ASP A 260 5.68 -16.71 3.61
N THR A 261 4.81 -16.46 2.64
CA THR A 261 5.14 -15.67 1.44
C THR A 261 5.37 -14.19 1.76
N LEU A 262 5.00 -13.70 2.94
CA LEU A 262 5.33 -12.37 3.45
C LEU A 262 6.59 -12.40 4.35
N ASN A 263 7.38 -13.48 4.31
CA ASN A 263 8.58 -13.66 5.12
C ASN A 263 8.38 -13.51 6.63
N SER A 264 7.17 -13.77 7.10
CA SER A 264 6.91 -14.03 8.51
C SER A 264 7.42 -15.45 8.80
N ALA A 265 8.47 -15.58 9.61
CA ALA A 265 9.23 -16.83 9.69
C ALA A 265 9.84 -17.13 11.06
N VAL A 266 10.52 -18.27 11.16
CA VAL A 266 11.56 -18.51 12.16
C VAL A 266 12.92 -18.31 11.49
N TYR A 267 13.60 -17.22 11.82
CA TYR A 267 14.92 -16.89 11.27
C TYR A 267 16.05 -17.44 12.14
N VAL A 268 16.84 -18.36 11.59
CA VAL A 268 18.04 -18.91 12.22
C VAL A 268 19.27 -18.17 11.69
N SER A 269 20.03 -17.58 12.60
CA SER A 269 21.23 -16.80 12.32
C SER A 269 22.46 -17.43 12.97
N PHE A 270 23.59 -17.36 12.26
CA PHE A 270 24.91 -17.75 12.72
C PHE A 270 25.80 -16.51 12.77
N ASP A 271 26.47 -16.30 13.90
CA ASP A 271 27.51 -15.29 14.12
C ASP A 271 28.80 -16.02 14.51
N LEU A 272 29.73 -16.14 13.57
CA LEU A 272 30.95 -16.92 13.77
C LEU A 272 31.99 -16.16 14.60
N ASP A 273 31.94 -14.84 14.58
CA ASP A 273 32.81 -13.99 15.40
C ASP A 273 32.47 -14.18 16.89
N LYS A 274 31.18 -14.31 17.20
CA LYS A 274 30.70 -14.62 18.56
C LYS A 274 30.56 -16.11 18.87
N ARG A 275 30.81 -16.99 17.90
CA ARG A 275 30.49 -18.42 17.96
C ARG A 275 29.06 -18.69 18.44
N ALA A 276 28.08 -17.95 17.93
CA ALA A 276 26.69 -18.04 18.36
C ALA A 276 25.77 -18.49 17.22
N VAL A 277 24.73 -19.24 17.58
CA VAL A 277 23.57 -19.54 16.73
C VAL A 277 22.31 -19.13 17.48
N ALA A 278 21.39 -18.43 16.81
CA ALA A 278 20.15 -17.95 17.43
C ALA A 278 18.99 -18.00 16.45
N ALA A 279 17.80 -18.31 16.96
CA ALA A 279 16.54 -18.29 16.25
C ALA A 279 15.67 -17.11 16.72
N HIS A 280 15.00 -16.46 15.77
CA HIS A 280 14.14 -15.30 16.01
C HIS A 280 12.77 -15.52 15.34
N ALA A 281 11.70 -15.02 15.97
CA ALA A 281 10.35 -14.99 15.42
C ALA A 281 10.20 -13.77 14.49
N GLY A 282 10.50 -13.95 13.21
CA GLY A 282 10.58 -12.90 12.20
C GLY A 282 11.56 -13.29 11.08
N SER A 283 12.21 -12.30 10.48
CA SER A 283 13.12 -12.51 9.33
C SER A 283 14.55 -12.04 9.57
N THR A 284 14.83 -11.44 10.73
CA THR A 284 16.12 -10.83 11.07
C THR A 284 16.50 -11.04 12.54
N THR A 285 17.75 -10.71 12.90
CA THR A 285 18.23 -10.69 14.31
C THR A 285 17.66 -9.54 15.14
N TYR A 286 16.88 -8.65 14.55
CA TYR A 286 16.20 -7.56 15.27
C TYR A 286 14.79 -7.96 15.73
N ASP A 287 14.30 -9.10 15.26
CA ASP A 287 13.05 -9.68 15.71
C ASP A 287 13.21 -10.41 17.05
N THR A 288 12.11 -10.83 17.66
CA THR A 288 12.11 -11.47 18.98
C THR A 288 12.92 -12.76 18.98
N GLN A 289 14.02 -12.81 19.75
CA GLN A 289 14.81 -14.02 19.93
C GLN A 289 14.02 -15.08 20.70
N ILE A 290 13.92 -16.29 20.15
CA ILE A 290 13.17 -17.42 20.73
C ILE A 290 14.07 -18.57 21.17
N ALA A 291 15.28 -18.69 20.61
CA ALA A 291 16.28 -19.66 21.06
C ALA A 291 17.69 -19.19 20.73
N ALA A 292 18.68 -19.63 21.50
CA ALA A 292 20.09 -19.40 21.21
C ALA A 292 20.98 -20.49 21.81
N ALA A 293 22.13 -20.72 21.20
CA ALA A 293 23.16 -21.63 21.67
C ALA A 293 24.56 -21.17 21.21
N GLU A 294 25.60 -21.66 21.88
CA GLU A 294 26.99 -21.49 21.45
C GLU A 294 27.37 -22.61 20.47
N ILE A 295 28.12 -22.26 19.42
CA ILE A 295 28.63 -23.21 18.42
C ILE A 295 29.73 -24.07 19.08
N PRO A 296 29.54 -25.41 19.19
CA PRO A 296 30.45 -26.30 19.91
C PRO A 296 31.91 -26.10 19.54
N ALA A 297 32.81 -25.98 20.53
CA ALA A 297 34.22 -25.66 20.30
C ALA A 297 34.93 -26.62 19.32
N ASN A 298 34.53 -27.90 19.31
CA ASN A 298 35.05 -28.94 18.41
C ASN A 298 34.51 -28.84 16.97
N LEU A 299 33.47 -28.06 16.73
CA LEU A 299 32.95 -27.78 15.40
C LEU A 299 33.70 -26.57 14.82
N ALA A 300 34.58 -26.84 13.86
CA ALA A 300 35.28 -25.80 13.11
C ALA A 300 34.34 -25.21 12.04
N MET A 301 33.93 -23.95 12.23
CA MET A 301 33.20 -23.14 11.25
C MET A 301 34.07 -21.95 10.85
N ASN A 302 34.82 -22.10 9.77
CA ASN A 302 35.80 -21.10 9.35
C ASN A 302 35.25 -20.28 8.18
N LEU A 303 35.54 -18.97 8.17
CA LEU A 303 35.30 -18.16 6.98
C LEU A 303 36.02 -18.74 5.76
N GLY A 304 35.39 -18.66 4.60
CA GLY A 304 35.91 -19.17 3.33
C GLY A 304 35.86 -20.69 3.17
N SER A 305 35.33 -21.43 4.14
CA SER A 305 35.19 -22.90 4.07
C SER A 305 33.74 -23.33 3.88
N TRP A 306 33.51 -24.41 3.12
CA TRP A 306 32.18 -24.96 2.92
C TRP A 306 31.75 -25.84 4.10
N HIS A 307 30.55 -25.59 4.61
CA HIS A 307 29.88 -26.34 5.66
C HIS A 307 28.54 -26.89 5.16
N SER A 308 28.15 -28.06 5.67
CA SER A 308 26.85 -28.67 5.39
C SER A 308 25.89 -28.33 6.52
N VAL A 309 24.72 -27.77 6.20
CA VAL A 309 23.66 -27.43 7.17
C VAL A 309 22.44 -28.32 6.89
N LEU A 310 21.87 -28.87 7.94
CA LEU A 310 20.60 -29.59 7.94
C LEU A 310 19.68 -28.96 8.98
N ALA A 311 18.54 -28.42 8.55
CA ALA A 311 17.45 -28.04 9.42
C ALA A 311 16.32 -29.07 9.30
N THR A 312 15.88 -29.63 10.42
CA THR A 312 14.70 -30.50 10.49
C THR A 312 13.59 -29.74 11.20
N VAL A 313 12.45 -29.65 10.54
CA VAL A 313 11.25 -28.95 10.99
C VAL A 313 10.13 -29.97 11.15
N ASP A 314 9.53 -29.96 12.34
CA ASP A 314 8.34 -30.75 12.69
C ASP A 314 7.36 -29.82 13.43
N MET A 315 6.55 -29.09 12.64
CA MET A 315 5.65 -28.03 13.12
C MET A 315 6.36 -27.03 14.05
N THR A 316 6.21 -27.18 15.37
CA THR A 316 6.77 -26.30 16.39
C THR A 316 8.23 -26.62 16.73
N ASP A 317 8.67 -27.85 16.46
CA ASP A 317 10.01 -28.33 16.79
C ASP A 317 10.98 -28.10 15.63
N VAL A 318 12.10 -27.45 15.94
CA VAL A 318 13.15 -27.14 14.97
C VAL A 318 14.49 -27.60 15.52
N SER A 319 15.24 -28.36 14.72
CA SER A 319 16.62 -28.73 15.01
C SER A 319 17.54 -28.38 13.85
N VAL A 320 18.74 -27.91 14.17
CA VAL A 320 19.74 -27.47 13.21
C VAL A 320 21.05 -28.18 13.49
N SER A 321 21.59 -28.85 12.47
CA SER A 321 22.88 -29.52 12.50
C SER A 321 23.82 -28.93 11.47
N VAL A 322 25.09 -28.81 11.84
CA VAL A 322 26.18 -28.40 10.94
C VAL A 322 27.23 -29.50 10.93
N ASN A 323 27.61 -29.98 9.75
CA ASN A 323 28.56 -31.08 9.56
C ASN A 323 28.23 -32.30 10.45
N ASN A 324 26.94 -32.66 10.52
CA ASN A 324 26.36 -33.74 11.34
C ASN A 324 26.40 -33.54 12.87
N THR A 325 26.78 -32.35 13.34
CA THR A 325 26.69 -31.98 14.76
C THR A 325 25.49 -31.07 14.98
N THR A 326 24.54 -31.47 15.83
CA THR A 326 23.42 -30.59 16.22
C THR A 326 23.94 -29.41 17.04
N VAL A 327 23.64 -28.20 16.57
CA VAL A 327 24.09 -26.93 17.18
C VAL A 327 22.96 -26.16 17.84
N LEU A 328 21.71 -26.40 17.43
CA LEU A 328 20.53 -25.77 18.02
C LEU A 328 19.35 -26.73 17.93
N SER A 329 18.56 -26.83 18.99
CA SER A 329 17.28 -27.56 19.00
C SER A 329 16.33 -26.84 19.94
N PHE A 330 15.10 -26.57 19.49
CA PHE A 330 14.14 -25.77 20.25
C PHE A 330 12.70 -26.05 19.79
N THR A 331 11.75 -25.72 20.66
CA THR A 331 10.33 -25.70 20.38
C THR A 331 9.85 -24.26 20.41
N GLN A 332 9.00 -23.86 19.48
CA GLN A 332 8.45 -22.51 19.41
C GLN A 332 7.00 -22.50 18.94
N SER A 333 6.28 -21.42 19.25
CA SER A 333 4.88 -21.23 18.85
C SER A 333 4.66 -19.99 17.98
N ALA A 334 5.74 -19.33 17.56
CA ALA A 334 5.66 -18.16 16.70
C ALA A 334 5.07 -18.53 15.33
N ARG A 335 5.57 -19.57 14.67
CA ARG A 335 5.08 -20.02 13.36
C ARG A 335 4.97 -21.54 13.34
N VAL A 336 3.98 -22.09 12.66
CA VAL A 336 3.77 -23.56 12.61
C VAL A 336 3.70 -24.11 11.19
N PHE A 337 3.75 -23.23 10.19
CA PHE A 337 3.71 -23.57 8.77
C PHE A 337 4.59 -22.62 7.97
N GLY A 338 4.88 -22.98 6.73
CA GLY A 338 5.60 -22.17 5.76
C GLY A 338 6.87 -22.85 5.25
N SER A 339 7.46 -22.24 4.24
CA SER A 339 8.64 -22.77 3.56
C SER A 339 9.93 -22.27 4.21
N PHE A 340 10.95 -22.04 3.41
CA PHE A 340 12.31 -21.73 3.85
C PHE A 340 12.96 -20.77 2.86
N GLY A 341 14.08 -20.19 3.28
CA GLY A 341 14.87 -19.26 2.48
C GLY A 341 16.30 -19.10 3.01
N ILE A 342 17.19 -18.51 2.22
CA ILE A 342 18.59 -18.22 2.61
C ILE A 342 18.85 -16.72 2.67
N GLY A 343 19.72 -16.29 3.58
CA GLY A 343 20.04 -14.88 3.77
C GLY A 343 21.29 -14.66 4.61
N ALA A 344 21.48 -13.43 5.06
CA ALA A 344 22.56 -13.04 5.94
C ALA A 344 22.15 -11.83 6.78
N SER A 345 22.43 -11.88 8.09
CA SER A 345 22.20 -10.75 9.00
C SER A 345 22.99 -9.51 8.58
N LEU A 346 22.64 -8.34 9.12
CA LEU A 346 23.38 -7.11 8.82
C LEU A 346 24.88 -7.28 9.05
N GLY A 347 25.68 -6.89 8.06
CA GLY A 347 27.14 -6.98 8.10
C GLY A 347 27.67 -8.38 7.78
N HIS A 348 26.83 -9.40 7.71
CA HIS A 348 27.23 -10.76 7.35
C HIS A 348 27.14 -10.98 5.84
N ALA A 349 27.87 -11.97 5.34
CA ALA A 349 27.78 -12.43 3.97
C ALA A 349 28.19 -13.90 3.82
N ALA A 350 27.54 -14.64 2.93
CA ALA A 350 27.84 -16.03 2.66
C ALA A 350 27.43 -16.48 1.25
N TYR A 351 28.11 -17.50 0.74
CA TYR A 351 27.70 -18.23 -0.46
C TYR A 351 26.90 -19.48 -0.08
N PHE A 352 25.90 -19.83 -0.89
CA PHE A 352 25.04 -20.99 -0.71
C PHE A 352 25.03 -21.87 -1.96
N GLN A 353 25.02 -23.19 -1.78
CA GLN A 353 25.00 -24.18 -2.84
C GLN A 353 24.17 -25.42 -2.47
N ASN A 354 23.75 -26.17 -3.47
CA ASN A 354 23.16 -27.52 -3.35
C ASN A 354 22.02 -27.57 -2.33
N MET A 355 21.00 -26.74 -2.52
CA MET A 355 19.81 -26.75 -1.68
C MET A 355 18.92 -27.93 -2.03
N THR A 356 18.49 -28.66 -1.03
CA THR A 356 17.50 -29.73 -1.13
C THR A 356 16.53 -29.62 0.03
N ALA A 357 15.24 -29.78 -0.24
CA ALA A 357 14.21 -29.91 0.77
C ALA A 357 13.39 -31.16 0.47
N ALA A 358 13.11 -31.94 1.51
CA ALA A 358 12.31 -33.16 1.39
C ALA A 358 11.37 -33.34 2.58
N THR A 359 10.26 -34.03 2.36
CA THR A 359 9.37 -34.45 3.44
C THR A 359 10.10 -35.42 4.39
N PRO A 360 9.60 -35.65 5.61
CA PRO A 360 10.18 -36.66 6.50
C PRO A 360 10.25 -38.07 5.87
N ALA A 361 9.33 -38.37 4.93
CA ALA A 361 9.27 -39.60 4.16
C ALA A 361 10.27 -39.67 2.99
N GLY A 362 10.98 -38.57 2.69
CA GLY A 362 12.00 -38.49 1.64
C GLY A 362 11.50 -38.02 0.28
N GLU A 363 10.24 -37.57 0.18
CA GLU A 363 9.72 -37.00 -1.06
C GLU A 363 10.34 -35.62 -1.31
N THR A 364 10.78 -35.35 -2.53
CA THR A 364 11.45 -34.08 -2.86
C THR A 364 10.43 -32.94 -2.93
N ILE A 365 10.68 -31.90 -2.14
CA ILE A 365 9.95 -30.63 -2.15
C ILE A 365 10.64 -29.63 -3.10
N TYR A 366 11.96 -29.52 -2.99
CA TYR A 366 12.75 -28.58 -3.78
C TYR A 366 14.19 -29.08 -3.95
N THR A 367 14.80 -28.83 -5.11
CA THR A 367 16.22 -29.09 -5.33
C THR A 367 16.81 -28.09 -6.33
N HIS A 368 17.93 -27.47 -5.99
CA HIS A 368 18.64 -26.56 -6.88
C HIS A 368 20.13 -26.44 -6.51
N PRO A 369 21.07 -26.36 -7.49
CA PRO A 369 22.49 -26.19 -7.22
C PRO A 369 22.84 -24.79 -6.66
N LEU A 370 22.01 -23.79 -6.94
CA LEU A 370 22.16 -22.36 -6.59
C LEU A 370 23.37 -21.67 -7.26
N THR A 371 23.91 -22.24 -8.34
CA THR A 371 25.05 -21.69 -9.10
C THR A 371 24.63 -20.92 -10.36
N ASP A 372 23.33 -20.84 -10.63
CA ASP A 372 22.76 -20.08 -11.73
C ASP A 372 21.45 -19.43 -11.28
N ARG A 373 20.96 -18.46 -12.05
CA ARG A 373 19.89 -17.54 -11.61
C ARG A 373 18.48 -18.12 -11.64
N SER A 374 18.23 -19.34 -12.15
CA SER A 374 16.85 -19.83 -12.35
C SER A 374 16.04 -19.93 -11.05
N PHE A 375 16.68 -20.20 -9.91
CA PHE A 375 15.98 -20.27 -8.62
C PHE A 375 15.45 -18.93 -8.13
N LEU A 376 15.96 -17.78 -8.60
CA LEU A 376 15.54 -16.48 -8.06
C LEU A 376 14.02 -16.27 -8.19
N ALA A 377 13.43 -16.72 -9.29
CA ALA A 377 11.98 -16.63 -9.49
C ALA A 377 11.19 -17.50 -8.48
N ASP A 378 11.71 -18.68 -8.13
CA ASP A 378 11.07 -19.61 -7.18
C ASP A 378 10.91 -18.99 -5.79
N PHE A 379 11.77 -18.05 -5.43
CA PHE A 379 11.78 -17.36 -4.13
C PHE A 379 11.37 -15.88 -4.24
N PHE A 380 10.81 -15.48 -5.38
CA PHE A 380 10.37 -14.09 -5.64
C PHE A 380 11.50 -13.05 -5.51
N MET A 381 12.72 -13.45 -5.89
CA MET A 381 13.95 -12.67 -5.80
C MET A 381 14.43 -12.11 -7.14
N SER A 382 13.70 -12.35 -8.22
CA SER A 382 13.99 -11.79 -9.55
C SER A 382 13.35 -10.42 -9.74
N ALA A 383 13.72 -9.74 -10.83
CA ALA A 383 13.02 -8.55 -11.28
C ALA A 383 11.51 -8.78 -11.49
N ASN A 384 10.72 -7.73 -11.28
CA ASN A 384 9.27 -7.76 -11.50
C ASN A 384 8.91 -7.87 -12.99
N PRO A 385 8.06 -8.84 -13.39
CA PRO A 385 7.80 -9.14 -14.80
C PRO A 385 6.83 -8.16 -15.49
N ALA A 386 6.15 -7.31 -14.72
CA ALA A 386 5.18 -6.32 -15.20
C ALA A 386 5.26 -5.02 -14.38
N ASP A 387 4.69 -3.95 -14.93
CA ASP A 387 4.39 -2.73 -14.19
C ASP A 387 3.38 -3.08 -13.09
N ALA A 388 3.55 -2.54 -11.90
CA ALA A 388 2.67 -2.84 -10.77
C ALA A 388 2.46 -1.63 -9.86
N ILE A 389 1.30 -1.54 -9.23
CA ILE A 389 0.97 -0.64 -8.14
C ILE A 389 1.18 -1.42 -6.85
N VAL A 390 1.93 -0.83 -5.93
CA VAL A 390 2.14 -1.37 -4.58
C VAL A 390 1.42 -0.56 -3.52
N ASP A 391 1.28 -1.14 -2.34
CA ASP A 391 0.74 -0.51 -1.13
C ASP A 391 1.51 0.78 -0.78
N GLY A 392 2.82 0.68 -0.57
CA GLY A 392 3.69 1.78 -0.21
C GLY A 392 5.08 1.68 -0.85
N SER A 393 5.77 2.83 -0.92
CA SER A 393 7.08 2.92 -1.56
C SER A 393 8.24 2.63 -0.59
N ARG A 394 8.02 2.76 0.74
CA ARG A 394 9.06 2.46 1.73
C ARG A 394 9.20 0.97 2.01
N ARG A 395 8.18 0.37 2.62
CA ARG A 395 8.16 -1.01 3.11
C ARG A 395 7.11 -1.82 2.35
N ASP A 396 7.17 -3.15 2.49
CA ASP A 396 6.35 -4.14 1.77
C ASP A 396 6.62 -4.14 0.26
N ARG A 397 6.18 -3.08 -0.46
CA ARG A 397 6.23 -2.96 -1.92
C ARG A 397 5.54 -4.16 -2.59
N ILE A 398 4.33 -4.46 -2.13
CA ILE A 398 3.51 -5.60 -2.53
C ILE A 398 2.23 -5.06 -3.16
N ALA A 399 1.69 -5.75 -4.16
CA ALA A 399 0.37 -5.40 -4.67
C ALA A 399 -0.69 -5.88 -3.66
N TYR A 400 -1.51 -4.96 -3.15
CA TYR A 400 -2.65 -5.24 -2.27
C TYR A 400 -3.95 -4.87 -2.98
N SER A 401 -4.91 -5.78 -2.99
CA SER A 401 -6.20 -5.61 -3.69
C SER A 401 -7.08 -4.49 -3.12
N GLY A 402 -7.04 -4.26 -1.80
CA GLY A 402 -7.78 -3.16 -1.16
C GLY A 402 -7.24 -1.79 -1.54
N ASP A 403 -5.92 -1.64 -1.60
CA ASP A 403 -5.23 -0.43 -2.02
C ASP A 403 -5.58 -0.03 -3.46
N LEU A 404 -5.75 -1.01 -4.35
CA LEU A 404 -6.09 -0.77 -5.75
C LEU A 404 -7.42 -0.01 -5.93
N ASP A 405 -8.41 -0.21 -5.05
CA ASP A 405 -9.70 0.54 -5.11
C ASP A 405 -9.45 2.05 -5.06
N ILE A 406 -8.53 2.50 -4.21
CA ILE A 406 -8.17 3.92 -4.09
C ILE A 406 -7.14 4.33 -5.16
N ALA A 407 -6.07 3.54 -5.31
CA ALA A 407 -4.94 3.89 -6.15
C ALA A 407 -5.31 4.01 -7.64
N VAL A 408 -6.20 3.16 -8.15
CA VAL A 408 -6.67 3.21 -9.55
C VAL A 408 -7.32 4.56 -9.87
N GLY A 409 -8.11 5.12 -8.95
CA GLY A 409 -8.73 6.43 -9.14
C GLY A 409 -7.73 7.57 -9.18
N ALA A 410 -6.77 7.54 -8.25
CA ALA A 410 -5.73 8.54 -8.18
C ALA A 410 -4.80 8.47 -9.40
N ALA A 411 -4.47 7.27 -9.88
CA ALA A 411 -3.70 7.06 -11.12
C ALA A 411 -4.42 7.64 -12.33
N PHE A 412 -5.71 7.32 -12.54
CA PHE A 412 -6.48 7.91 -13.65
C PHE A 412 -6.57 9.44 -13.58
N ALA A 413 -6.67 10.02 -12.39
CA ALA A 413 -6.74 11.47 -12.24
C ALA A 413 -5.39 12.17 -12.47
N SER A 414 -4.26 11.48 -12.32
CA SER A 414 -2.92 12.09 -12.27
C SER A 414 -1.92 11.50 -13.27
N THR A 415 -1.31 10.36 -12.96
CA THR A 415 -0.25 9.72 -13.77
C THR A 415 -0.78 9.14 -15.08
N PHE A 416 -2.07 8.84 -15.14
CA PHE A 416 -2.71 8.03 -16.18
C PHE A 416 -1.94 6.72 -16.45
N GLY A 417 -1.38 6.12 -15.38
CA GLY A 417 -0.52 4.95 -15.38
C GLY A 417 -1.22 3.63 -15.72
N THR A 418 -1.87 3.57 -16.89
CA THR A 418 -2.72 2.43 -17.30
C THR A 418 -2.00 1.08 -17.32
N SER A 419 -0.71 1.03 -17.65
CA SER A 419 0.06 -0.22 -17.63
C SER A 419 0.28 -0.75 -16.21
N PHE A 420 0.44 0.12 -15.21
CA PHE A 420 0.53 -0.25 -13.80
C PHE A 420 -0.80 -0.79 -13.29
N ILE A 421 -1.93 -0.17 -13.69
CA ILE A 421 -3.27 -0.65 -13.37
C ILE A 421 -3.47 -2.05 -13.97
N ASP A 422 -3.27 -2.20 -15.27
CA ASP A 422 -3.51 -3.46 -15.98
C ASP A 422 -2.60 -4.58 -15.44
N GLY A 423 -1.31 -4.30 -15.18
CA GLY A 423 -0.38 -5.27 -14.59
C GLY A 423 -0.75 -5.71 -13.16
N SER A 424 -1.24 -4.78 -12.33
CA SER A 424 -1.68 -5.09 -10.96
C SER A 424 -2.96 -5.90 -10.92
N LEU A 425 -3.94 -5.54 -11.75
CA LEU A 425 -5.19 -6.27 -11.88
C LEU A 425 -4.90 -7.70 -12.36
N GLU A 426 -4.13 -7.88 -13.43
CA GLU A 426 -3.81 -9.24 -13.92
C GLU A 426 -3.00 -10.06 -12.91
N LEU A 427 -2.04 -9.45 -12.21
CA LEU A 427 -1.30 -10.13 -11.15
C LEU A 427 -2.25 -10.64 -10.07
N ILE A 428 -2.98 -9.74 -9.39
CA ILE A 428 -3.85 -10.09 -8.26
C ILE A 428 -5.02 -10.98 -8.69
N GLY A 429 -5.63 -10.69 -9.84
CA GLY A 429 -6.77 -11.47 -10.33
C GLY A 429 -6.44 -12.91 -10.70
N SER A 430 -5.16 -13.21 -10.96
CA SER A 430 -4.72 -14.59 -11.13
C SER A 430 -4.72 -15.39 -9.83
N TYR A 431 -4.73 -14.74 -8.67
CA TYR A 431 -4.80 -15.36 -7.34
C TYR A 431 -6.26 -15.51 -6.89
N GLN A 432 -7.17 -15.77 -7.84
CA GLN A 432 -8.52 -16.17 -7.51
C GLN A 432 -8.51 -17.59 -6.94
N ALA A 433 -9.19 -17.80 -5.83
CA ALA A 433 -9.34 -19.10 -5.21
C ALA A 433 -10.41 -19.96 -5.92
N THR A 434 -10.35 -21.27 -5.70
CA THR A 434 -11.32 -22.24 -6.23
C THR A 434 -12.76 -21.91 -5.81
N PRO A 435 -13.07 -21.39 -4.61
CA PRO A 435 -14.44 -20.97 -4.26
C PRO A 435 -14.91 -19.70 -4.99
N GLY A 436 -14.02 -18.73 -5.25
CA GLY A 436 -14.35 -17.53 -6.03
C GLY A 436 -13.76 -16.21 -5.52
N PHE A 437 -13.43 -16.11 -4.23
CA PHE A 437 -12.74 -14.95 -3.68
C PHE A 437 -11.27 -14.88 -4.11
N PHE A 438 -10.62 -13.75 -3.86
CA PHE A 438 -9.23 -13.49 -4.23
C PHE A 438 -8.35 -13.52 -2.99
N THR A 439 -7.07 -13.91 -3.14
CA THR A 439 -6.09 -13.62 -2.08
C THR A 439 -5.82 -12.13 -2.05
N PRO A 440 -5.50 -11.55 -0.88
CA PRO A 440 -5.48 -10.11 -0.76
C PRO A 440 -4.24 -9.48 -1.39
N THR A 441 -3.17 -10.25 -1.55
CA THR A 441 -1.84 -9.73 -1.90
C THR A 441 -1.09 -10.63 -2.88
N ALA A 442 -0.15 -10.02 -3.59
CA ALA A 442 0.89 -10.72 -4.35
C ALA A 442 2.16 -9.85 -4.42
N LYS A 443 3.33 -10.45 -4.20
CA LYS A 443 4.62 -9.77 -4.44
C LYS A 443 4.76 -9.46 -5.92
N ILE A 444 5.22 -8.27 -6.25
CA ILE A 444 5.31 -7.82 -7.65
C ILE A 444 6.37 -8.57 -8.47
N GLN A 445 7.26 -9.33 -7.83
CA GLN A 445 8.20 -10.26 -8.48
C GLN A 445 7.52 -11.51 -9.04
N GLN A 446 6.27 -11.76 -8.66
CA GLN A 446 5.50 -12.91 -9.10
C GLN A 446 4.97 -12.69 -10.52
N ALA A 447 4.89 -13.77 -11.29
CA ALA A 447 4.08 -13.79 -12.51
C ALA A 447 2.61 -14.11 -12.17
N PRO A 448 1.64 -13.70 -13.01
CA PRO A 448 0.28 -14.18 -12.90
C PRO A 448 0.21 -15.70 -12.93
N LEU A 449 -0.61 -16.30 -12.06
CA LEU A 449 -0.85 -17.73 -12.01
C LEU A 449 -1.63 -18.20 -13.24
N SER A 450 -1.33 -19.41 -13.70
CA SER A 450 -2.02 -20.04 -14.85
C SER A 450 -3.35 -20.71 -14.49
N ALA A 451 -3.61 -20.92 -13.21
CA ALA A 451 -4.82 -21.55 -12.69
C ALA A 451 -5.21 -20.97 -11.32
N PRO A 452 -6.50 -21.03 -10.95
CA PRO A 452 -6.96 -20.66 -9.62
C PRO A 452 -6.24 -21.42 -8.49
N LEU A 453 -6.14 -20.78 -7.33
CA LEU A 453 -5.57 -21.36 -6.12
C LEU A 453 -6.57 -22.29 -5.44
N ASP A 454 -6.17 -23.52 -5.14
CA ASP A 454 -7.00 -24.46 -4.36
C ASP A 454 -6.86 -24.17 -2.86
N VAL A 455 -7.47 -23.06 -2.43
CA VAL A 455 -7.46 -22.57 -1.04
C VAL A 455 -8.87 -22.15 -0.63
N ASN A 456 -9.21 -22.38 0.63
CA ASN A 456 -10.50 -21.98 1.21
C ASN A 456 -10.33 -20.95 2.35
N VAL A 457 -9.39 -20.01 2.17
CA VAL A 457 -9.09 -18.92 3.11
C VAL A 457 -8.46 -17.76 2.35
N THR A 458 -8.70 -16.52 2.81
CA THR A 458 -8.09 -15.30 2.25
C THR A 458 -7.47 -14.40 3.31
N GLY A 459 -7.93 -14.46 4.57
CA GLY A 459 -7.48 -13.56 5.63
C GLY A 459 -8.15 -12.19 5.59
N LEU A 460 -8.38 -11.58 4.41
CA LEU A 460 -8.93 -10.23 4.26
C LEU A 460 -10.10 -10.20 3.26
N ILE A 461 -11.28 -10.73 3.60
CA ILE A 461 -12.37 -10.89 2.62
C ILE A 461 -12.87 -9.56 2.04
N GLY A 462 -12.85 -8.49 2.84
CA GLY A 462 -13.19 -7.14 2.40
C GLY A 462 -12.44 -6.73 1.12
N TYR A 463 -11.16 -7.11 1.03
CA TYR A 463 -10.29 -6.75 -0.08
C TYR A 463 -10.70 -7.44 -1.39
N SER A 464 -11.33 -8.61 -1.34
CA SER A 464 -11.92 -9.23 -2.54
C SER A 464 -13.06 -8.40 -3.12
N PHE A 465 -13.87 -7.75 -2.27
CA PHE A 465 -14.93 -6.85 -2.74
C PHE A 465 -14.36 -5.53 -3.27
N ASN A 466 -13.35 -4.96 -2.60
CA ASN A 466 -12.62 -3.79 -3.09
C ASN A 466 -11.89 -4.05 -4.42
N PHE A 467 -11.46 -5.30 -4.65
CA PHE A 467 -10.88 -5.66 -5.94
C PHE A 467 -11.91 -5.59 -7.07
N LEU A 468 -13.16 -6.02 -6.82
CA LEU A 468 -14.23 -5.91 -7.79
C LEU A 468 -14.58 -4.46 -8.13
N THR A 469 -14.54 -3.55 -7.16
CA THR A 469 -14.75 -2.11 -7.40
C THR A 469 -13.61 -1.52 -8.23
N ALA A 470 -12.36 -1.90 -7.97
CA ALA A 470 -11.21 -1.50 -8.80
C ALA A 470 -11.34 -1.99 -10.26
N ILE A 471 -11.78 -3.23 -10.47
CA ILE A 471 -12.03 -3.81 -11.82
C ILE A 471 -13.15 -3.04 -12.53
N ALA A 472 -14.27 -2.80 -11.84
CA ALA A 472 -15.41 -2.07 -12.39
C ALA A 472 -15.00 -0.63 -12.77
N GLN A 473 -14.24 0.03 -11.91
CA GLN A 473 -13.71 1.36 -12.18
C GLN A 473 -12.76 1.38 -13.38
N ASN A 474 -11.85 0.40 -13.53
CA ASN A 474 -11.01 0.32 -14.72
C ASN A 474 -11.85 0.20 -16.00
N TYR A 475 -12.90 -0.63 -15.98
CA TYR A 475 -13.81 -0.75 -17.11
C TYR A 475 -14.57 0.56 -17.38
N GLU A 476 -15.09 1.23 -16.36
CA GLU A 476 -15.79 2.51 -16.51
C GLU A 476 -14.89 3.58 -17.15
N MET A 477 -13.63 3.65 -16.73
CA MET A 477 -12.67 4.63 -17.25
C MET A 477 -12.17 4.30 -18.66
N ARG A 478 -12.09 3.02 -19.03
CA ARG A 478 -11.47 2.57 -20.29
C ARG A 478 -12.45 2.14 -21.38
N GLY A 479 -13.65 1.69 -21.02
CA GLY A 479 -14.67 1.20 -21.96
C GLY A 479 -14.26 -0.05 -22.76
N ASN A 480 -13.27 -0.82 -22.29
CA ASN A 480 -12.77 -1.98 -23.02
C ASN A 480 -13.71 -3.18 -22.85
N LEU A 481 -14.50 -3.49 -23.88
CA LEU A 481 -15.44 -4.61 -23.86
C LEU A 481 -14.75 -5.99 -23.74
N THR A 482 -13.57 -6.16 -24.34
CA THR A 482 -12.79 -7.41 -24.19
C THR A 482 -12.35 -7.61 -22.75
N PHE A 483 -11.98 -6.52 -22.06
CA PHE A 483 -11.68 -6.55 -20.63
C PHE A 483 -12.93 -6.98 -19.84
N ALA A 484 -14.10 -6.36 -20.09
CA ALA A 484 -15.33 -6.74 -19.40
C ALA A 484 -15.68 -8.23 -19.60
N GLN A 485 -15.58 -8.75 -20.82
CA GLN A 485 -15.82 -10.16 -21.15
C GLN A 485 -14.83 -11.11 -20.44
N THR A 486 -13.56 -10.69 -20.31
CA THR A 486 -12.52 -11.47 -19.63
C THR A 486 -12.75 -11.52 -18.12
N TRP A 487 -13.19 -10.40 -17.53
CA TRP A 487 -13.28 -10.23 -16.08
C TRP A 487 -14.65 -10.61 -15.49
N ALA A 488 -15.73 -10.54 -16.28
CA ALA A 488 -17.07 -10.87 -15.81
C ALA A 488 -17.20 -12.28 -15.22
N PRO A 489 -16.62 -13.36 -15.81
CA PRO A 489 -16.67 -14.69 -15.19
C PRO A 489 -16.01 -14.75 -13.81
N ARG A 490 -14.90 -14.02 -13.61
CA ARG A 490 -14.20 -13.95 -12.32
C ARG A 490 -15.04 -13.20 -11.28
N ALA A 491 -15.66 -12.09 -11.68
CA ALA A 491 -16.55 -11.30 -10.83
C ALA A 491 -17.81 -12.10 -10.43
N VAL A 492 -18.46 -12.76 -11.39
CA VAL A 492 -19.61 -13.66 -11.17
C VAL A 492 -19.28 -14.70 -10.11
N LYS A 493 -18.13 -15.36 -10.22
CA LYS A 493 -17.70 -16.40 -9.27
C LYS A 493 -17.55 -15.87 -7.84
N MET A 494 -16.95 -14.69 -7.66
CA MET A 494 -16.84 -14.04 -6.36
C MET A 494 -18.22 -13.65 -5.80
N LEU A 495 -19.09 -13.04 -6.62
CA LEU A 495 -20.42 -12.58 -6.20
C LEU A 495 -21.36 -13.75 -5.87
N ASP A 496 -21.27 -14.86 -6.60
CA ASP A 496 -22.02 -16.08 -6.33
C ASP A 496 -21.53 -16.78 -5.06
N TRP A 497 -20.21 -16.83 -4.85
CA TRP A 497 -19.64 -17.28 -3.58
C TRP A 497 -20.15 -16.43 -2.42
N ALA A 498 -20.06 -15.09 -2.52
CA ALA A 498 -20.53 -14.20 -1.46
C ALA A 498 -22.02 -14.39 -1.17
N HIS A 499 -22.85 -14.55 -2.20
CA HIS A 499 -24.27 -14.85 -2.03
C HIS A 499 -24.51 -16.19 -1.31
N SER A 500 -23.70 -17.23 -1.59
CA SER A 500 -23.80 -18.51 -0.90
C SER A 500 -23.52 -18.43 0.60
N GLN A 501 -22.85 -17.37 1.06
CA GLN A 501 -22.60 -17.09 2.47
C GLN A 501 -23.71 -16.23 3.12
N THR A 502 -24.76 -15.88 2.37
CA THR A 502 -25.87 -15.08 2.93
C THR A 502 -26.82 -15.94 3.76
N LEU A 503 -27.25 -15.39 4.89
CA LEU A 503 -28.25 -15.99 5.77
C LEU A 503 -29.66 -15.87 5.18
N SER A 504 -30.61 -16.58 5.78
CA SER A 504 -32.02 -16.51 5.38
C SER A 504 -32.65 -15.12 5.54
N ASP A 505 -32.08 -14.26 6.39
CA ASP A 505 -32.49 -12.86 6.55
C ASP A 505 -31.92 -11.92 5.47
N GLY A 506 -31.00 -12.42 4.63
CA GLY A 506 -30.42 -11.69 3.51
C GLY A 506 -29.06 -11.04 3.78
N LEU A 507 -28.52 -11.11 5.00
CA LEU A 507 -27.20 -10.57 5.32
C LEU A 507 -26.08 -11.55 4.96
N PHE A 508 -24.96 -11.01 4.49
CA PHE A 508 -23.71 -11.75 4.36
C PHE A 508 -23.17 -12.08 5.75
N ASN A 509 -22.85 -13.36 5.97
CA ASN A 509 -22.33 -13.87 7.22
C ASN A 509 -20.96 -14.49 7.01
N LEU A 510 -19.99 -14.02 7.79
CA LEU A 510 -18.64 -14.55 7.80
C LEU A 510 -18.51 -15.59 8.91
N ALA A 511 -18.85 -16.85 8.61
CA ALA A 511 -18.88 -17.91 9.60
C ALA A 511 -17.50 -18.21 10.23
N GLU A 512 -16.42 -17.99 9.48
CA GLU A 512 -15.06 -18.35 9.87
C GLU A 512 -14.18 -17.10 10.02
N GLU A 513 -13.56 -16.92 11.19
CA GLU A 513 -12.65 -15.80 11.48
C GLU A 513 -11.43 -15.74 10.56
N SER A 514 -11.05 -16.86 9.95
CA SER A 514 -9.92 -16.94 9.01
C SER A 514 -10.10 -16.10 7.74
N PHE A 515 -11.29 -15.58 7.49
CA PHE A 515 -11.58 -14.63 6.41
C PHE A 515 -11.64 -13.17 6.89
N GLY A 516 -11.62 -12.96 8.21
CA GLY A 516 -12.17 -11.80 8.91
C GLY A 516 -11.19 -10.69 9.27
N GLY A 517 -9.95 -10.76 8.83
CA GLY A 517 -9.03 -9.64 8.90
C GLY A 517 -9.46 -8.49 8.00
N ASP A 518 -8.85 -7.33 8.22
CA ASP A 518 -9.17 -6.09 7.53
C ASP A 518 -7.92 -5.19 7.44
N TRP A 519 -8.02 -4.00 6.83
CA TRP A 519 -6.88 -3.06 6.61
C TRP A 519 -6.14 -2.70 7.90
N ASN A 520 -6.84 -2.75 9.02
CA ASN A 520 -6.37 -2.58 10.38
C ASN A 520 -5.91 -3.93 10.96
N TYR A 521 -4.85 -4.50 10.40
CA TYR A 521 -4.33 -5.83 10.76
C TYR A 521 -3.94 -6.00 12.25
N TYR A 522 -3.78 -4.88 12.96
CA TYR A 522 -3.46 -4.82 14.40
C TYR A 522 -4.71 -4.89 15.31
N ASP A 523 -5.91 -4.84 14.73
CA ASP A 523 -7.17 -4.94 15.45
C ASP A 523 -7.71 -6.39 15.45
N PRO A 524 -8.71 -6.71 16.31
CA PRO A 524 -9.32 -8.04 16.34
C PRO A 524 -9.91 -8.47 15.00
N ALA A 525 -9.75 -9.76 14.65
CA ALA A 525 -10.43 -10.36 13.52
C ALA A 525 -11.95 -10.32 13.72
N GLN A 526 -12.69 -10.18 12.62
CA GLN A 526 -14.14 -10.02 12.63
C GLN A 526 -14.83 -11.27 12.08
N SER A 527 -15.96 -11.67 12.66
CA SER A 527 -16.78 -12.80 12.19
C SER A 527 -18.25 -12.52 12.45
N GLY A 528 -19.13 -13.37 11.89
CA GLY A 528 -20.57 -13.18 11.95
C GLY A 528 -21.07 -12.15 10.95
N VAL A 529 -22.10 -11.39 11.34
CA VAL A 529 -22.66 -10.32 10.51
C VAL A 529 -21.98 -8.99 10.82
N VAL A 530 -20.98 -8.68 9.98
CA VAL A 530 -20.20 -7.45 10.06
C VAL A 530 -20.75 -6.42 9.09
N THR A 531 -21.06 -5.21 9.57
CA THR A 531 -21.67 -4.16 8.75
C THR A 531 -20.80 -3.75 7.58
N LYS A 532 -19.48 -3.62 7.80
CA LYS A 532 -18.55 -3.28 6.73
C LYS A 532 -18.57 -4.28 5.58
N PHE A 533 -18.51 -5.58 5.88
CA PHE A 533 -18.48 -6.62 4.84
C PHE A 533 -19.79 -6.68 4.06
N ASN A 534 -20.92 -6.43 4.72
CA ASN A 534 -22.22 -6.29 4.07
C ASN A 534 -22.29 -5.04 3.17
N ALA A 535 -21.81 -3.89 3.66
CA ALA A 535 -21.80 -2.63 2.91
C ALA A 535 -20.87 -2.68 1.68
N VAL A 536 -19.65 -3.20 1.82
CA VAL A 536 -18.72 -3.34 0.69
C VAL A 536 -19.21 -4.40 -0.31
N TYR A 537 -19.88 -5.47 0.14
CA TYR A 537 -20.52 -6.43 -0.76
C TYR A 537 -21.64 -5.75 -1.58
N ALA A 538 -22.54 -5.00 -0.93
CA ALA A 538 -23.57 -4.22 -1.61
C ALA A 538 -22.96 -3.22 -2.61
N TYR A 539 -21.90 -2.52 -2.22
CA TYR A 539 -21.18 -1.60 -3.09
C TYR A 539 -20.57 -2.33 -4.30
N SER A 540 -19.92 -3.48 -4.10
CA SER A 540 -19.33 -4.27 -5.20
C SER A 540 -20.36 -4.79 -6.19
N LEU A 541 -21.55 -5.23 -5.72
CA LEU A 541 -22.68 -5.58 -6.58
C LEU A 541 -23.07 -4.39 -7.45
N GLN A 542 -23.31 -3.23 -6.84
CA GLN A 542 -23.67 -1.99 -7.55
C GLN A 542 -22.64 -1.61 -8.61
N GLN A 543 -21.35 -1.58 -8.26
CA GLN A 543 -20.28 -1.16 -9.17
C GLN A 543 -20.10 -2.14 -10.34
N CYS A 544 -20.28 -3.44 -10.14
CA CYS A 544 -20.10 -4.44 -11.19
C CYS A 544 -21.23 -4.50 -12.22
N MET A 545 -22.42 -3.94 -11.94
CA MET A 545 -23.62 -4.10 -12.79
C MET A 545 -23.36 -3.76 -14.26
N ARG A 546 -22.70 -2.63 -14.53
CA ARG A 546 -22.44 -2.18 -15.90
C ARG A 546 -21.47 -3.12 -16.60
N LEU A 547 -20.37 -3.49 -15.95
CA LEU A 547 -19.37 -4.43 -16.49
C LEU A 547 -20.02 -5.77 -16.85
N LEU A 548 -20.81 -6.34 -15.93
CA LEU A 548 -21.48 -7.62 -16.12
C LEU A 548 -22.49 -7.57 -17.27
N LYS A 549 -23.33 -6.53 -17.30
CA LYS A 549 -24.33 -6.34 -18.35
C LYS A 549 -23.69 -6.23 -19.73
N ASP A 550 -22.65 -5.40 -19.86
CA ASP A 550 -21.98 -5.18 -21.15
C ASP A 550 -21.21 -6.43 -21.58
N ALA A 551 -20.71 -7.24 -20.64
CA ALA A 551 -20.12 -8.55 -20.90
C ALA A 551 -21.15 -9.64 -21.30
N GLY A 552 -22.46 -9.35 -21.27
CA GLY A 552 -23.53 -10.27 -21.64
C GLY A 552 -24.07 -11.14 -20.51
N VAL A 553 -23.75 -10.82 -19.25
CA VAL A 553 -24.32 -11.49 -18.06
C VAL A 553 -25.70 -10.90 -17.76
N ASP A 554 -26.68 -11.76 -17.46
CA ASP A 554 -27.98 -11.32 -16.95
C ASP A 554 -27.84 -10.78 -15.52
N VAL A 555 -28.03 -9.47 -15.37
CA VAL A 555 -27.84 -8.77 -14.09
C VAL A 555 -29.06 -8.79 -13.17
N ALA A 556 -30.21 -9.33 -13.62
CA ALA A 556 -31.45 -9.31 -12.84
C ALA A 556 -31.31 -10.01 -11.47
N VAL A 557 -30.56 -11.13 -11.42
CA VAL A 557 -30.28 -11.85 -10.18
C VAL A 557 -29.44 -11.04 -9.22
N TYR A 558 -28.41 -10.34 -9.71
CA TYR A 558 -27.54 -9.51 -8.88
C TYR A 558 -28.27 -8.26 -8.37
N GLN A 559 -29.14 -7.66 -9.21
CA GLN A 559 -29.99 -6.54 -8.78
C GLN A 559 -30.92 -6.97 -7.64
N THR A 560 -31.56 -8.14 -7.76
CA THR A 560 -32.41 -8.71 -6.70
C THR A 560 -31.63 -8.95 -5.41
N ARG A 561 -30.40 -9.49 -5.51
CA ARG A 561 -29.52 -9.68 -4.35
C ARG A 561 -29.15 -8.36 -3.69
N LEU A 562 -28.81 -7.33 -4.48
CA LEU A 562 -28.47 -6.00 -3.99
C LEU A 562 -29.64 -5.36 -3.23
N ASP A 563 -30.84 -5.39 -3.81
CA ASP A 563 -32.03 -4.79 -3.19
C ASP A 563 -32.39 -5.49 -1.87
N ARG A 564 -32.32 -6.83 -1.83
CA ARG A 564 -32.52 -7.61 -0.60
C ARG A 564 -31.46 -7.30 0.45
N LEU A 565 -30.19 -7.23 0.06
CA LEU A 565 -29.08 -6.96 0.97
C LEU A 565 -29.20 -5.56 1.59
N ARG A 566 -29.49 -4.52 0.79
CA ARG A 566 -29.72 -3.15 1.30
C ARG A 566 -30.88 -3.11 2.30
N ALA A 567 -31.99 -3.77 1.99
CA ALA A 567 -33.13 -3.85 2.89
C ALA A 567 -32.76 -4.55 4.21
N ALA A 568 -32.01 -5.65 4.15
CA ALA A 568 -31.56 -6.39 5.33
C ALA A 568 -30.59 -5.57 6.20
N ILE A 569 -29.65 -4.83 5.60
CA ILE A 569 -28.73 -3.94 6.34
C ILE A 569 -29.53 -2.87 7.09
N ASN A 570 -30.52 -2.25 6.44
CA ASN A 570 -31.40 -1.28 7.10
C ASN A 570 -32.22 -1.86 8.24
N ASP A 571 -32.77 -3.06 8.07
CA ASP A 571 -33.63 -3.69 9.07
C ASP A 571 -32.85 -4.19 10.29
N LYS A 572 -31.62 -4.67 10.10
CA LYS A 572 -30.89 -5.41 11.14
C LYS A 572 -29.68 -4.69 11.72
N LEU A 573 -29.05 -3.79 10.97
CA LEU A 573 -27.76 -3.19 11.36
C LEU A 573 -27.88 -1.69 11.64
N TRP A 574 -29.04 -1.08 11.40
CA TRP A 574 -29.30 0.31 11.76
C TRP A 574 -29.55 0.45 13.27
N SER A 575 -28.94 1.47 13.89
CA SER A 575 -29.22 1.85 15.28
C SER A 575 -29.82 3.25 15.33
N GLU A 576 -31.07 3.35 15.82
CA GLU A 576 -31.72 4.64 16.08
C GLU A 576 -30.99 5.44 17.16
N ASP A 577 -30.42 4.76 18.17
CA ASP A 577 -29.72 5.41 19.27
C ASP A 577 -28.39 6.05 18.81
N LEU A 578 -27.68 5.39 17.91
CA LEU A 578 -26.41 5.90 17.37
C LEU A 578 -26.62 6.81 16.16
N GLY A 579 -27.76 6.71 15.47
CA GLY A 579 -28.03 7.40 14.21
C GLY A 579 -27.13 6.95 13.05
N VAL A 580 -26.56 5.75 13.16
CA VAL A 580 -25.62 5.12 12.21
C VAL A 580 -25.83 3.60 12.20
N TYR A 581 -25.21 2.92 11.24
CA TYR A 581 -25.10 1.46 11.27
C TYR A 581 -24.04 1.03 12.28
N ILE A 582 -24.39 0.02 13.07
CA ILE A 582 -23.53 -0.57 14.12
C ILE A 582 -22.27 -1.23 13.53
N MET A 583 -21.31 -1.59 14.36
CA MET A 583 -20.09 -2.29 13.93
C MET A 583 -20.40 -3.69 13.39
N SER A 584 -21.12 -4.48 14.19
CA SER A 584 -21.58 -5.83 13.85
C SER A 584 -22.76 -6.25 14.74
N ASP A 585 -23.36 -7.39 14.44
CA ASP A 585 -24.35 -8.05 15.31
C ASP A 585 -23.78 -8.39 16.71
N ASN A 586 -22.47 -8.63 16.81
CA ASN A 586 -21.76 -8.90 18.06
C ASN A 586 -21.30 -7.63 18.81
N LEU A 587 -21.25 -6.47 18.14
CA LEU A 587 -20.84 -5.19 18.73
C LEU A 587 -21.81 -4.07 18.31
N THR A 588 -22.97 -4.05 18.97
CA THR A 588 -24.11 -3.20 18.61
C THR A 588 -24.01 -1.76 19.14
N THR A 589 -23.08 -1.48 20.05
CA THR A 589 -22.89 -0.17 20.70
C THR A 589 -21.79 0.68 20.06
N GLY A 590 -21.03 0.09 19.14
CA GLY A 590 -19.94 0.70 18.41
C GLY A 590 -20.26 0.84 16.92
N PHE A 591 -19.43 1.57 16.19
CA PHE A 591 -19.54 1.73 14.73
C PHE A 591 -18.19 2.11 14.13
N ALA A 592 -18.05 1.83 12.83
CA ALA A 592 -16.86 2.14 12.03
C ALA A 592 -17.18 3.19 10.95
N GLN A 593 -16.17 4.01 10.64
CA GLN A 593 -16.22 5.08 9.65
C GLN A 593 -16.46 4.55 8.24
N ASP A 594 -15.65 3.58 7.81
CA ASP A 594 -15.72 3.00 6.47
C ASP A 594 -17.00 2.20 6.24
N ALA A 595 -17.47 1.44 7.23
CA ALA A 595 -18.73 0.70 7.17
C ALA A 595 -19.91 1.62 6.80
N ASN A 596 -20.01 2.76 7.48
CA ASN A 596 -21.07 3.74 7.29
C ASN A 596 -20.89 4.54 6.00
N ALA A 597 -19.66 4.94 5.65
CA ALA A 597 -19.38 5.57 4.37
C ALA A 597 -19.72 4.65 3.18
N LEU A 598 -19.35 3.38 3.25
CA LEU A 598 -19.69 2.38 2.24
C LEU A 598 -21.19 2.11 2.18
N ALA A 599 -21.91 2.13 3.30
CA ALA A 599 -23.37 2.00 3.29
C ALA A 599 -24.04 3.14 2.51
N ILE A 600 -23.55 4.38 2.67
CA ILE A 600 -24.00 5.53 1.87
C ILE A 600 -23.68 5.31 0.38
N LEU A 601 -22.43 4.96 0.06
CA LEU A 601 -21.99 4.75 -1.33
C LEU A 601 -22.72 3.59 -2.04
N ALA A 602 -23.12 2.58 -1.26
CA ALA A 602 -23.92 1.46 -1.72
C ALA A 602 -25.42 1.80 -1.81
N GLY A 603 -25.87 3.02 -1.49
CA GLY A 603 -27.27 3.42 -1.54
C GLY A 603 -28.15 2.71 -0.51
N VAL A 604 -27.58 2.24 0.59
CA VAL A 604 -28.34 1.57 1.66
C VAL A 604 -29.37 2.51 2.31
N PRO A 605 -29.05 3.77 2.67
CA PRO A 605 -30.02 4.65 3.32
C PRO A 605 -31.27 4.91 2.48
N ASP A 606 -31.12 4.95 1.16
CA ASP A 606 -32.20 5.22 0.20
C ASP A 606 -33.10 4.00 -0.07
N ALA A 607 -32.68 2.80 0.34
CA ALA A 607 -33.45 1.59 0.11
C ALA A 607 -34.75 1.58 0.93
N PRO A 608 -35.89 1.16 0.34
CA PRO A 608 -37.16 1.07 1.06
C PRO A 608 -37.03 0.11 2.26
N PRO A 609 -37.74 0.38 3.37
CA PRO A 609 -37.72 -0.53 4.51
C PRO A 609 -38.23 -1.93 4.09
N GLY A 610 -37.55 -2.97 4.56
CA GLY A 610 -38.07 -4.34 4.49
C GLY A 610 -39.12 -4.54 5.59
N SER A 611 -40.35 -4.90 5.23
CA SER A 611 -41.52 -5.08 6.12
C SER A 611 -42.08 -3.80 6.76
N ASP A 612 -43.26 -3.91 7.41
CA ASP A 612 -44.16 -2.87 7.96
C ASP A 612 -43.54 -1.94 9.06
N SER A 613 -42.23 -1.71 9.04
CA SER A 613 -41.53 -0.84 9.99
C SER A 613 -41.74 0.66 9.67
N ALA A 614 -41.83 1.47 10.74
CA ALA A 614 -42.00 2.91 10.68
C ALA A 614 -40.90 3.59 9.84
N PRO A 615 -41.15 4.77 9.23
CA PRO A 615 -40.12 5.48 8.48
C PRO A 615 -38.92 5.82 9.38
N LEU A 616 -37.77 5.18 9.14
CA LEU A 616 -36.53 5.45 9.88
C LEU A 616 -36.00 6.84 9.51
N SER A 617 -35.43 7.57 10.47
CA SER A 617 -34.81 8.89 10.25
C SER A 617 -33.40 8.79 9.61
N ARG A 618 -33.24 7.85 8.68
CA ARG A 618 -31.96 7.52 8.03
C ARG A 618 -31.80 8.33 6.74
N SER A 619 -30.68 9.02 6.61
CA SER A 619 -30.27 9.73 5.39
C SER A 619 -28.75 9.80 5.34
N ALA A 620 -28.18 9.96 4.15
CA ALA A 620 -26.73 10.15 4.03
C ALA A 620 -26.24 11.33 4.89
N VAL A 621 -26.99 12.45 4.90
CA VAL A 621 -26.65 13.65 5.67
C VAL A 621 -26.65 13.38 7.19
N SER A 622 -27.65 12.67 7.71
CA SER A 622 -27.70 12.35 9.15
C SER A 622 -26.56 11.42 9.56
N ILE A 623 -26.24 10.42 8.73
CA ILE A 623 -25.13 9.48 8.98
C ILE A 623 -23.78 10.21 8.95
N LEU A 624 -23.52 11.05 7.94
CA LEU A 624 -22.29 11.85 7.85
C LEU A 624 -22.11 12.78 9.06
N SER A 625 -23.19 13.42 9.52
CA SER A 625 -23.20 14.26 10.71
C SER A 625 -22.89 13.46 11.99
N ALA A 626 -23.52 12.29 12.15
CA ALA A 626 -23.30 11.41 13.28
C ALA A 626 -21.86 10.85 13.30
N MET A 627 -21.32 10.44 12.15
CA MET A 627 -19.90 10.06 12.02
C MET A 627 -18.98 11.21 12.39
N THR A 628 -19.21 12.40 11.84
CA THR A 628 -18.36 13.57 12.10
C THR A 628 -18.29 13.93 13.58
N SER A 629 -19.41 13.76 14.29
CA SER A 629 -19.51 14.08 15.72
C SER A 629 -18.99 12.94 16.60
N GLY A 630 -19.37 11.70 16.32
CA GLY A 630 -19.05 10.52 17.15
C GLY A 630 -17.63 9.97 16.96
N LEU A 631 -16.92 10.41 15.93
CA LEU A 631 -15.55 9.98 15.61
C LEU A 631 -14.55 11.15 15.62
N ALA A 632 -14.93 12.32 16.12
CA ALA A 632 -14.07 13.50 16.11
C ALA A 632 -12.82 13.31 16.98
N ALA A 633 -11.65 13.57 16.39
CA ALA A 633 -10.37 13.68 17.07
C ALA A 633 -9.66 15.00 16.70
N PRO A 634 -8.64 15.42 17.46
CA PRO A 634 -7.86 16.61 17.15
C PRO A 634 -7.32 16.61 15.71
N ALA A 635 -6.77 15.48 15.25
CA ALA A 635 -6.15 15.34 13.94
C ALA A 635 -7.06 14.75 12.84
N GLY A 636 -8.38 14.71 13.04
CA GLY A 636 -9.30 14.25 12.01
C GLY A 636 -10.45 13.42 12.55
N ILE A 637 -10.85 12.42 11.77
CA ILE A 637 -11.94 11.50 12.10
C ILE A 637 -11.35 10.12 12.34
N LEU A 638 -11.61 9.56 13.53
CA LEU A 638 -11.20 8.22 13.91
C LEU A 638 -11.89 7.17 13.02
N ALA A 639 -11.20 6.05 12.80
CA ALA A 639 -11.75 4.92 12.07
C ALA A 639 -12.89 4.22 12.85
N PHE A 640 -12.82 4.26 14.18
CA PHE A 640 -13.72 3.54 15.07
C PHE A 640 -14.19 4.44 16.21
N SER A 641 -15.43 4.25 16.65
CA SER A 641 -16.01 5.00 17.76
C SER A 641 -15.42 4.60 19.11
N ASN A 642 -15.55 5.46 20.13
CA ASN A 642 -15.01 5.19 21.47
C ASN A 642 -15.48 3.86 22.06
N SER A 643 -16.75 3.46 21.83
CA SER A 643 -17.27 2.15 22.27
C SER A 643 -16.57 0.99 21.56
N THR A 644 -16.21 1.18 20.29
CA THR A 644 -15.49 0.18 19.49
C THR A 644 -14.03 0.09 19.93
N THR A 645 -13.39 1.23 20.21
CA THR A 645 -12.06 1.28 20.82
C THR A 645 -12.03 0.59 22.18
N ALA A 646 -13.06 0.81 23.01
CA ALA A 646 -13.21 0.13 24.30
C ALA A 646 -13.40 -1.39 24.16
N ALA A 647 -13.79 -1.88 22.97
CA ALA A 647 -13.89 -3.30 22.64
C ALA A 647 -12.60 -3.89 22.06
N GLY A 648 -11.52 -3.12 21.93
CA GLY A 648 -10.18 -3.61 21.56
C GLY A 648 -9.64 -3.08 20.22
N TRP A 649 -10.38 -2.23 19.51
CA TRP A 649 -9.89 -1.57 18.28
C TRP A 649 -8.98 -0.39 18.61
N ALA A 650 -8.02 -0.10 17.75
CA ALA A 650 -7.09 0.99 17.95
C ALA A 650 -7.75 2.36 17.68
N GLU A 651 -7.42 3.34 18.53
CA GLU A 651 -7.82 4.74 18.36
C GLU A 651 -6.92 5.42 17.31
N LYS A 652 -7.25 5.23 16.03
CA LYS A 652 -6.47 5.74 14.89
C LYS A 652 -7.36 6.47 13.88
N VAL A 653 -6.77 7.43 13.18
CA VAL A 653 -7.30 8.00 11.94
C VAL A 653 -6.74 7.20 10.77
N SER A 654 -7.63 6.71 9.91
CA SER A 654 -7.27 5.92 8.73
C SER A 654 -7.57 6.70 7.45
N PRO A 655 -6.54 7.17 6.71
CA PRO A 655 -6.71 7.74 5.39
C PRO A 655 -7.44 6.83 4.39
N TYR A 656 -7.35 5.50 4.56
CA TYR A 656 -8.12 4.54 3.78
C TYR A 656 -9.62 4.65 4.05
N ALA A 657 -10.04 4.58 5.32
CA ALA A 657 -11.44 4.75 5.70
C ALA A 657 -11.96 6.17 5.38
N ALA A 658 -11.13 7.19 5.61
CA ALA A 658 -11.44 8.57 5.30
C ALA A 658 -11.65 8.80 3.79
N ALA A 659 -10.97 8.07 2.90
CA ALA A 659 -11.18 8.20 1.47
C ALA A 659 -12.60 7.80 1.05
N TYR A 660 -13.16 6.71 1.60
CA TYR A 660 -14.57 6.35 1.37
C TYR A 660 -15.51 7.39 1.99
N HIS A 661 -15.19 7.91 3.17
CA HIS A 661 -15.99 8.97 3.80
C HIS A 661 -15.99 10.26 2.96
N LEU A 662 -14.84 10.66 2.40
CA LEU A 662 -14.74 11.81 1.50
C LEU A 662 -15.59 11.60 0.24
N ARG A 663 -15.51 10.40 -0.37
CA ARG A 663 -16.33 10.03 -1.53
C ARG A 663 -17.83 10.08 -1.18
N ALA A 664 -18.23 9.54 -0.03
CA ALA A 664 -19.62 9.55 0.44
C ALA A 664 -20.14 10.98 0.67
N ALA A 665 -19.31 11.84 1.27
CA ALA A 665 -19.64 13.25 1.49
C ALA A 665 -19.82 14.00 0.16
N LEU A 666 -18.93 13.79 -0.81
CA LEU A 666 -18.99 14.44 -2.12
C LEU A 666 -20.16 13.93 -2.98
N GLU A 667 -20.43 12.62 -3.00
CA GLU A 667 -21.63 12.09 -3.70
C GLU A 667 -22.93 12.58 -3.05
N SER A 668 -22.92 12.79 -1.73
CA SER A 668 -24.06 13.37 -0.98
C SER A 668 -24.14 14.90 -1.02
N ARG A 669 -23.18 15.56 -1.69
CA ARG A 669 -23.02 17.03 -1.73
C ARG A 669 -22.91 17.69 -0.34
N ASP A 670 -22.38 16.97 0.64
CA ASP A 670 -22.06 17.52 1.96
C ASP A 670 -20.69 18.21 1.93
N ALA A 671 -20.70 19.48 1.54
CA ALA A 671 -19.48 20.29 1.48
C ALA A 671 -18.79 20.44 2.84
N SER A 672 -19.53 20.38 3.94
CA SER A 672 -18.99 20.60 5.29
C SER A 672 -18.12 19.42 5.73
N SER A 673 -18.63 18.19 5.57
CA SER A 673 -17.90 16.95 5.84
C SER A 673 -16.70 16.80 4.90
N ALA A 674 -16.88 17.10 3.60
CA ALA A 674 -15.78 17.03 2.63
C ALA A 674 -14.63 18.00 2.98
N ALA A 675 -14.95 19.27 3.26
CA ALA A 675 -13.95 20.27 3.65
C ALA A 675 -13.24 19.90 4.96
N MET A 676 -13.99 19.40 5.94
CA MET A 676 -13.44 18.96 7.21
C MET A 676 -12.42 17.83 7.05
N LEU A 677 -12.76 16.79 6.27
CA LEU A 677 -11.84 15.67 6.02
C LEU A 677 -10.59 16.15 5.27
N LEU A 678 -10.75 16.92 4.18
CA LEU A 678 -9.64 17.50 3.40
C LEU A 678 -8.69 18.31 4.29
N LYS A 679 -9.22 19.20 5.13
CA LYS A 679 -8.42 20.10 5.96
C LYS A 679 -7.84 19.46 7.21
N LYS A 680 -8.49 18.47 7.81
CA LYS A 680 -8.00 17.84 9.05
C LYS A 680 -7.15 16.60 8.81
N THR A 681 -7.52 15.77 7.84
CA THR A 681 -6.79 14.53 7.56
C THR A 681 -5.63 14.77 6.61
N TRP A 682 -5.87 15.36 5.43
CA TRP A 682 -4.85 15.42 4.38
C TRP A 682 -4.01 16.69 4.35
N ALA A 683 -4.56 17.87 4.68
CA ALA A 683 -3.79 19.11 4.67
C ALA A 683 -2.54 19.05 5.59
N PRO A 684 -2.60 18.49 6.82
CA PRO A 684 -1.41 18.37 7.67
C PRO A 684 -0.34 17.43 7.10
N MET A 685 -0.74 16.34 6.43
CA MET A 685 0.21 15.44 5.76
C MET A 685 0.88 16.11 4.55
N ALA A 686 0.13 16.96 3.85
CA ALA A 686 0.60 17.68 2.67
C ALA A 686 1.44 18.93 2.99
N ASP A 687 1.40 19.44 4.23
CA ASP A 687 2.10 20.65 4.64
C ASP A 687 3.62 20.45 4.79
N PRO A 688 4.46 21.15 3.99
CA PRO A 688 5.92 21.11 4.14
C PRO A 688 6.43 21.61 5.50
N GLY A 689 5.62 22.35 6.25
CA GLY A 689 5.89 22.76 7.62
C GLY A 689 5.71 21.64 8.66
N ASN A 690 5.08 20.52 8.31
CA ASN A 690 4.89 19.39 9.21
C ASN A 690 6.23 18.68 9.47
N ALA A 691 6.51 18.36 10.74
CA ALA A 691 7.73 17.67 11.16
C ALA A 691 7.91 16.28 10.50
N ASN A 692 6.81 15.63 10.12
CA ASN A 692 6.83 14.33 9.44
C ASN A 692 6.52 14.45 7.94
N TYR A 693 6.62 15.64 7.35
CA TYR A 693 6.38 15.85 5.92
C TYR A 693 7.31 14.97 5.08
N THR A 694 6.73 14.24 4.13
CA THR A 694 7.46 13.41 3.17
C THR A 694 7.13 13.78 1.73
N GLY A 695 6.17 14.67 1.48
CA GLY A 695 5.65 14.89 0.14
C GLY A 695 4.84 13.73 -0.44
N CYS A 696 4.47 12.75 0.40
CA CYS A 696 3.46 11.73 0.12
C CYS A 696 2.41 11.69 1.25
N PHE A 697 1.33 10.92 1.04
CA PHE A 697 0.37 10.60 2.08
C PHE A 697 0.71 9.33 2.86
N TRP A 698 0.25 9.31 4.11
CA TRP A 698 0.68 8.34 5.10
C TRP A 698 -0.33 7.21 5.24
N GLU A 699 0.16 6.07 5.69
CA GLU A 699 -0.62 4.85 5.88
C GLU A 699 -1.69 5.02 6.97
N THR A 700 -1.27 5.44 8.16
CA THR A 700 -2.13 5.53 9.36
C THR A 700 -1.67 6.70 10.22
N VAL A 701 -2.60 7.36 10.90
CA VAL A 701 -2.33 8.53 11.75
C VAL A 701 -2.90 8.31 13.14
N ASN A 702 -2.17 8.72 14.17
CA ASN A 702 -2.66 8.77 15.55
C ASN A 702 -3.72 9.87 15.70
N ALA A 703 -4.53 9.80 16.77
CA ALA A 703 -5.52 10.83 17.08
C ALA A 703 -4.92 12.25 17.25
N ASP A 704 -3.62 12.35 17.57
CA ASP A 704 -2.87 13.59 17.72
C ASP A 704 -2.19 14.10 16.43
N GLY A 705 -2.26 13.33 15.33
CA GLY A 705 -1.71 13.71 14.03
C GLY A 705 -0.30 13.18 13.75
N THR A 706 0.28 12.41 14.65
CA THR A 706 1.57 11.75 14.43
C THR A 706 1.41 10.42 13.66
N PRO A 707 2.49 9.87 13.05
CA PRO A 707 2.44 8.56 12.39
C PRO A 707 1.89 7.43 13.28
N GLY A 708 0.91 6.70 12.78
CA GLY A 708 0.04 5.81 13.57
C GLY A 708 0.66 4.52 14.09
N LEU A 709 1.72 4.03 13.46
CA LEU A 709 2.45 2.79 13.80
C LEU A 709 3.89 3.10 14.27
N GLY A 710 4.14 4.32 14.75
CA GLY A 710 5.48 4.78 15.09
C GLY A 710 6.41 4.77 13.86
N LEU A 711 7.66 4.34 14.03
CA LEU A 711 8.62 4.23 12.93
C LEU A 711 8.21 3.19 11.87
N ALA A 712 7.37 2.23 12.25
CA ALA A 712 6.86 1.25 11.30
C ALA A 712 5.87 1.87 10.31
N THR A 713 5.24 3.02 10.58
CA THR A 713 4.27 3.68 9.65
C THR A 713 4.90 4.03 8.31
N SER A 714 4.24 3.70 7.20
CA SER A 714 4.69 4.11 5.85
C SER A 714 4.19 5.52 5.62
N LEU A 715 5.09 6.44 5.30
CA LEU A 715 4.74 7.83 5.01
C LEU A 715 4.65 8.11 3.51
N CYS A 716 4.52 7.05 2.70
CA CYS A 716 4.15 7.11 1.29
C CYS A 716 3.33 5.86 0.92
N HIS A 717 2.01 5.94 1.06
CA HIS A 717 1.07 4.82 0.92
C HIS A 717 -0.09 5.15 -0.03
N GLY A 718 -0.29 4.33 -1.06
CA GLY A 718 -1.21 4.55 -2.18
C GLY A 718 -2.68 4.64 -1.74
N TRP A 719 -3.06 3.88 -0.71
CA TRP A 719 -4.43 3.86 -0.18
C TRP A 719 -4.92 5.19 0.40
N ALA A 720 -4.02 6.16 0.58
CA ALA A 720 -4.31 7.47 1.17
C ALA A 720 -4.50 8.54 0.09
N ALA A 721 -4.30 8.19 -1.19
CA ALA A 721 -4.32 9.12 -2.33
C ALA A 721 -5.73 9.45 -2.85
N GLY A 722 -6.79 8.98 -2.18
CA GLY A 722 -8.20 9.20 -2.53
C GLY A 722 -8.56 10.64 -2.95
N PRO A 723 -8.16 11.69 -2.21
CA PRO A 723 -8.48 13.07 -2.58
C PRO A 723 -8.06 13.49 -3.99
N THR A 724 -7.00 12.90 -4.54
CA THR A 724 -6.57 13.16 -5.93
C THR A 724 -7.68 12.84 -6.92
N ALA A 725 -8.31 11.68 -6.75
CA ALA A 725 -9.42 11.25 -7.58
C ALA A 725 -10.67 12.09 -7.31
N GLU A 726 -10.99 12.30 -6.04
CA GLU A 726 -12.27 12.91 -5.65
C GLU A 726 -12.33 14.41 -5.98
N LEU A 727 -11.23 15.16 -5.82
CA LEU A 727 -11.16 16.56 -6.24
C LEU A 727 -11.31 16.70 -7.76
N SER A 728 -10.68 15.83 -8.53
CA SER A 728 -10.80 15.80 -9.99
C SER A 728 -12.22 15.41 -10.46
N ARG A 729 -12.90 14.50 -9.76
CA ARG A 729 -14.25 14.05 -10.11
C ARG A 729 -15.35 15.00 -9.69
N HIS A 730 -15.23 15.60 -8.50
CA HIS A 730 -16.31 16.37 -7.88
C HIS A 730 -16.08 17.87 -7.91
N VAL A 731 -14.85 18.36 -7.70
CA VAL A 731 -14.57 19.79 -7.67
C VAL A 731 -14.28 20.32 -9.07
N LEU A 732 -13.41 19.64 -9.83
CA LEU A 732 -13.28 19.92 -11.26
C LEU A 732 -14.53 19.45 -12.03
N GLY A 733 -15.15 18.37 -11.55
CA GLY A 733 -16.47 17.91 -11.99
C GLY A 733 -16.45 16.82 -13.08
N VAL A 734 -15.29 16.29 -13.46
CA VAL A 734 -15.14 15.41 -14.63
C VAL A 734 -15.49 13.96 -14.28
N ARG A 735 -16.55 13.41 -14.91
CA ARG A 735 -16.97 12.01 -14.70
C ARG A 735 -17.47 11.36 -15.99
N PRO A 736 -17.16 10.08 -16.26
CA PRO A 736 -17.85 9.31 -17.29
C PRO A 736 -19.31 9.05 -16.87
N THR A 737 -20.22 8.95 -17.83
CA THR A 737 -21.59 8.46 -17.64
C THR A 737 -21.87 7.19 -18.45
N VAL A 738 -21.03 6.95 -19.46
CA VAL A 738 -20.94 5.70 -20.22
C VAL A 738 -19.47 5.28 -20.28
N PRO A 739 -19.13 3.98 -20.17
CA PRO A 739 -17.76 3.51 -20.12
C PRO A 739 -16.87 4.06 -21.24
N GLY A 740 -15.61 4.36 -20.90
CA GLY A 740 -14.60 4.87 -21.84
C GLY A 740 -14.79 6.32 -22.26
N PHE A 741 -15.54 7.11 -21.47
CA PHE A 741 -15.89 8.50 -21.78
C PHE A 741 -16.63 8.65 -23.12
N ALA A 742 -17.31 7.60 -23.57
CA ALA A 742 -18.24 7.68 -24.71
C ALA A 742 -19.34 8.71 -24.45
N GLU A 743 -19.79 8.79 -23.19
CA GLU A 743 -20.54 9.91 -22.65
C GLU A 743 -19.92 10.35 -21.33
N TRP A 744 -19.92 11.65 -21.07
CA TRP A 744 -19.30 12.25 -19.89
C TRP A 744 -20.11 13.45 -19.40
N LYS A 745 -19.84 13.84 -18.15
CA LYS A 745 -20.37 15.07 -17.57
C LYS A 745 -19.31 15.91 -16.89
N ILE A 746 -19.58 17.21 -16.82
CA ILE A 746 -18.84 18.19 -16.03
C ILE A 746 -19.81 18.78 -15.03
N GLU A 747 -19.69 18.38 -13.77
CA GLU A 747 -20.62 18.79 -12.71
C GLU A 747 -19.85 19.30 -11.48
N PRO A 748 -19.35 20.54 -11.51
CA PRO A 748 -18.50 21.07 -10.46
C PRO A 748 -19.26 21.31 -9.14
N GLN A 749 -18.69 20.83 -8.04
CA GLN A 749 -19.06 21.21 -6.68
C GLN A 749 -18.06 22.25 -6.19
N THR A 750 -18.53 23.46 -5.90
CA THR A 750 -17.62 24.58 -5.64
C THR A 750 -16.94 24.50 -4.29
N LEU A 751 -17.57 23.86 -3.30
CA LEU A 751 -17.06 23.76 -1.91
C LEU A 751 -16.67 25.11 -1.29
N GLY A 752 -17.25 26.22 -1.77
CA GLY A 752 -16.90 27.58 -1.35
C GLY A 752 -15.66 28.18 -2.01
N LEU A 753 -15.05 27.48 -2.98
CA LEU A 753 -13.90 27.97 -3.75
C LEU A 753 -14.32 29.03 -4.77
N GLU A 754 -13.41 29.97 -5.04
CA GLU A 754 -13.59 31.01 -6.05
C GLU A 754 -13.33 30.49 -7.46
N TRP A 755 -12.40 29.53 -7.60
CA TRP A 755 -12.06 28.92 -8.88
C TRP A 755 -11.44 27.53 -8.69
N ALA A 756 -11.60 26.68 -9.71
CA ALA A 756 -10.79 25.49 -9.90
C ALA A 756 -10.53 25.27 -11.39
N ARG A 757 -9.34 24.76 -11.70
CA ARG A 757 -8.93 24.42 -13.06
C ARG A 757 -8.08 23.16 -13.07
N GLY A 758 -8.09 22.44 -14.18
CA GLY A 758 -7.35 21.21 -14.27
C GLY A 758 -7.59 20.47 -15.57
N ARG A 759 -6.84 19.39 -15.71
CA ARG A 759 -6.89 18.47 -16.85
C ARG A 759 -7.13 17.07 -16.34
N TYR A 760 -8.13 16.41 -16.92
CA TYR A 760 -8.45 15.02 -16.63
C TYR A 760 -8.12 14.16 -17.86
N PRO A 761 -7.13 13.27 -17.79
CA PRO A 761 -6.76 12.43 -18.91
C PRO A 761 -7.78 11.31 -19.11
N THR A 762 -8.14 11.03 -20.36
CA THR A 762 -9.08 9.96 -20.73
C THR A 762 -8.54 9.14 -21.89
N VAL A 763 -9.17 7.98 -22.18
CA VAL A 763 -8.80 7.15 -23.33
C VAL A 763 -9.05 7.83 -24.69
N LEU A 764 -9.84 8.90 -24.73
CA LEU A 764 -10.12 9.67 -25.94
C LEU A 764 -9.23 10.91 -26.07
N GLY A 765 -8.42 11.22 -25.05
CA GLY A 765 -7.70 12.48 -24.90
C GLY A 765 -8.20 13.31 -23.72
N ASP A 766 -7.59 14.45 -23.49
CA ASP A 766 -7.79 15.19 -22.25
C ASP A 766 -9.09 16.01 -22.23
N ILE A 767 -9.77 16.01 -21.07
CA ILE A 767 -10.82 16.98 -20.76
C ILE A 767 -10.21 18.07 -19.87
N VAL A 768 -10.24 19.31 -20.35
CA VAL A 768 -9.71 20.47 -19.62
C VAL A 768 -10.89 21.31 -19.13
N VAL A 769 -10.89 21.63 -17.83
CA VAL A 769 -11.94 22.45 -17.21
C VAL A 769 -11.29 23.62 -16.48
N ASP A 770 -11.89 24.79 -16.62
CA ASP A 770 -11.56 26.00 -15.85
C ASP A 770 -12.86 26.70 -15.50
N TRP A 771 -13.22 26.72 -14.22
CA TRP A 771 -14.35 27.52 -13.75
C TRP A 771 -13.88 28.50 -12.67
N ARG A 772 -14.46 29.70 -12.67
CA ARG A 772 -14.11 30.77 -11.74
C ARG A 772 -15.25 31.77 -11.55
N PHE A 773 -15.34 32.37 -10.38
CA PHE A 773 -16.23 33.49 -10.10
C PHE A 773 -15.43 34.81 -10.14
N GLU A 774 -15.75 35.67 -11.11
CA GLU A 774 -15.18 37.01 -11.22
C GLU A 774 -16.22 38.03 -10.76
N GLY A 775 -16.00 38.68 -9.61
CA GLY A 775 -16.99 39.57 -9.02
C GLY A 775 -18.32 38.86 -8.70
N GLY A 776 -18.26 37.58 -8.31
CA GLY A 776 -19.43 36.74 -8.04
C GLY A 776 -20.14 36.19 -9.29
N LEU A 777 -19.62 36.45 -10.49
CA LEU A 777 -20.18 35.99 -11.75
C LEU A 777 -19.33 34.88 -12.37
N LEU A 778 -19.96 33.80 -12.78
CA LEU A 778 -19.29 32.65 -13.38
C LEU A 778 -18.64 32.96 -14.73
N ARG A 779 -17.39 32.52 -14.86
CA ARG A 779 -16.71 32.23 -16.13
C ARG A 779 -16.35 30.76 -16.12
N MET A 780 -16.65 30.05 -17.19
CA MET A 780 -16.31 28.63 -17.30
C MET A 780 -15.87 28.31 -18.70
N LYS A 781 -14.79 27.53 -18.83
CA LYS A 781 -14.29 26.99 -20.08
C LYS A 781 -14.15 25.48 -19.94
N VAL A 782 -14.61 24.75 -20.94
CA VAL A 782 -14.41 23.31 -21.06
C VAL A 782 -13.89 23.01 -22.47
N GLU A 783 -12.84 22.21 -22.53
CA GLU A 783 -12.31 21.61 -23.76
C GLU A 783 -12.37 20.09 -23.61
N SER A 784 -12.76 19.39 -24.67
CA SER A 784 -12.89 17.94 -24.70
C SER A 784 -12.28 17.39 -26.00
N PRO A 785 -11.86 16.13 -26.04
CA PRO A 785 -11.26 15.57 -27.25
C PRO A 785 -12.31 15.37 -28.35
N VAL A 786 -11.88 15.48 -29.61
CA VAL A 786 -12.68 15.12 -30.78
C VAL A 786 -12.85 13.60 -30.83
N GLY A 787 -14.07 13.09 -30.97
CA GLY A 787 -14.24 11.63 -31.03
C GLY A 787 -15.65 11.07 -31.13
N GLY A 788 -16.68 11.88 -31.40
CA GLY A 788 -18.07 11.42 -31.43
C GLY A 788 -18.67 11.05 -30.06
N ASN A 789 -17.93 11.32 -28.98
CA ASN A 789 -18.42 11.28 -27.61
C ASN A 789 -19.35 12.47 -27.30
N LYS A 790 -20.17 12.34 -26.26
CA LYS A 790 -21.15 13.36 -25.84
C LYS A 790 -20.89 13.82 -24.43
N GLY A 791 -20.99 15.13 -24.21
CA GLY A 791 -20.81 15.75 -22.91
C GLY A 791 -22.07 16.43 -22.40
N VAL A 792 -22.26 16.44 -21.09
CA VAL A 792 -23.25 17.28 -20.39
C VAL A 792 -22.54 18.15 -19.37
N ILE A 793 -22.64 19.46 -19.52
CA ILE A 793 -22.00 20.44 -18.64
C ILE A 793 -23.07 21.08 -17.75
N TYR A 794 -22.84 21.07 -16.45
CA TYR A 794 -23.68 21.69 -15.44
C TYR A 794 -23.02 22.97 -14.92
N LEU A 795 -23.83 23.94 -14.49
CA LEU A 795 -23.32 25.08 -13.73
C LEU A 795 -22.71 24.60 -12.39
N PRO A 796 -21.55 25.15 -11.97
CA PRO A 796 -21.01 24.90 -10.64
C PRO A 796 -22.03 25.17 -9.53
N GLN A 797 -22.05 24.33 -8.50
CA GLN A 797 -22.97 24.47 -7.37
C GLN A 797 -22.24 24.51 -6.02
N PRO A 798 -22.65 25.41 -5.09
CA PRO A 798 -23.60 26.52 -5.30
C PRO A 798 -23.03 27.63 -6.21
N MET A 799 -23.93 28.32 -6.92
CA MET A 799 -23.61 29.56 -7.64
C MET A 799 -23.51 30.74 -6.67
N MET A 800 -22.52 31.64 -6.86
CA MET A 800 -22.42 32.88 -6.06
C MET A 800 -23.51 33.90 -6.39
N THR A 801 -23.85 34.03 -7.68
CA THR A 801 -24.99 34.86 -8.13
C THR A 801 -26.07 33.95 -8.69
N LEU A 802 -27.31 34.15 -8.24
CA LEU A 802 -28.46 33.34 -8.65
C LEU A 802 -28.70 33.44 -10.17
N VAL A 803 -29.01 32.30 -10.79
CA VAL A 803 -29.24 32.20 -12.25
C VAL A 803 -30.38 33.11 -12.68
N GLU A 804 -31.45 33.22 -11.88
CA GLU A 804 -32.60 34.11 -12.12
C GLU A 804 -32.27 35.61 -12.10
N LYS A 805 -31.13 35.99 -11.51
CA LYS A 805 -30.62 37.38 -11.50
C LYS A 805 -29.59 37.62 -12.60
N SER A 806 -29.46 36.70 -13.55
CA SER A 806 -28.35 36.66 -14.49
C SER A 806 -28.77 36.43 -15.93
N VAL A 807 -27.93 36.86 -16.86
CA VAL A 807 -27.93 36.45 -18.27
C VAL A 807 -26.76 35.49 -18.48
N ILE A 808 -27.06 34.24 -18.81
CA ILE A 808 -26.05 33.23 -19.15
C ILE A 808 -25.81 33.27 -20.66
N ARG A 809 -24.54 33.31 -21.06
CA ARG A 809 -24.12 33.15 -22.44
C ARG A 809 -23.19 31.96 -22.58
N VAL A 810 -23.48 31.07 -23.54
CA VAL A 810 -22.58 30.00 -23.97
C VAL A 810 -22.10 30.32 -25.37
N ASN A 811 -20.78 30.37 -25.56
CA ASN A 811 -20.13 30.75 -26.81
C ASN A 811 -20.67 32.08 -27.40
N GLY A 812 -21.00 33.02 -26.51
CA GLY A 812 -21.54 34.35 -26.85
C GLY A 812 -23.06 34.42 -27.03
N ALA A 813 -23.75 33.29 -27.24
CA ALA A 813 -25.20 33.23 -27.40
C ALA A 813 -25.91 33.17 -26.04
N VAL A 814 -27.00 33.94 -25.88
CA VAL A 814 -27.83 33.88 -24.66
C VAL A 814 -28.55 32.55 -24.63
N VAL A 815 -28.46 31.84 -23.50
CA VAL A 815 -29.10 30.54 -23.28
C VAL A 815 -29.89 30.56 -21.98
N ASN A 816 -30.99 29.80 -21.97
CA ASN A 816 -31.79 29.58 -20.78
C ASN A 816 -31.49 28.17 -20.24
N GLY A 817 -31.19 28.05 -18.95
CA GLY A 817 -30.96 26.77 -18.29
C GLY A 817 -29.65 26.69 -17.51
N SER A 818 -29.44 25.54 -16.85
CA SER A 818 -28.28 25.23 -16.01
C SER A 818 -27.51 23.98 -16.45
N VAL A 819 -27.93 23.37 -17.57
CA VAL A 819 -27.42 22.13 -18.14
C VAL A 819 -27.26 22.31 -19.64
N PHE A 820 -26.11 21.92 -20.18
CA PHE A 820 -25.74 22.16 -21.57
C PHE A 820 -25.15 20.88 -22.19
N GLU A 821 -25.76 20.41 -23.27
CA GLU A 821 -25.23 19.30 -24.06
C GLU A 821 -24.16 19.80 -25.03
N VAL A 822 -23.08 19.03 -25.18
CA VAL A 822 -21.97 19.31 -26.09
C VAL A 822 -21.51 18.04 -26.80
N SER A 823 -20.95 18.18 -28.00
CA SER A 823 -20.25 17.10 -28.68
C SER A 823 -18.76 17.16 -28.38
N GLY A 824 -18.07 16.01 -28.44
CA GLY A 824 -16.62 15.97 -28.32
C GLY A 824 -15.89 16.86 -29.31
N GLY A 825 -14.97 17.67 -28.81
CA GLY A 825 -14.23 18.65 -29.60
C GLY A 825 -14.90 20.03 -29.67
N ASP A 826 -16.15 20.16 -29.21
CA ASP A 826 -16.78 21.47 -29.08
C ASP A 826 -16.02 22.29 -28.04
N SER A 827 -15.72 23.54 -28.39
CA SER A 827 -15.30 24.52 -27.39
C SER A 827 -16.54 24.98 -26.62
N PHE A 828 -16.46 24.98 -25.29
CA PHE A 828 -17.50 25.51 -24.43
C PHE A 828 -16.94 26.65 -23.59
N ALA A 829 -17.47 27.85 -23.78
CA ALA A 829 -17.17 29.02 -22.97
C ALA A 829 -18.46 29.65 -22.44
N LEU A 830 -18.65 29.65 -21.13
CA LEU A 830 -19.79 30.22 -20.45
C LEU A 830 -19.41 31.50 -19.71
N THR A 831 -20.26 32.52 -19.87
CA THR A 831 -20.18 33.77 -19.09
C THR A 831 -21.53 34.09 -18.45
N GLN A 832 -21.51 34.42 -17.17
CA GLN A 832 -22.63 34.97 -16.43
C GLN A 832 -22.53 36.49 -16.36
N ASN A 833 -23.61 37.19 -16.70
CA ASN A 833 -23.70 38.65 -16.55
C ASN A 833 -24.91 38.99 -15.68
N VAL A 834 -24.90 40.16 -15.04
CA VAL A 834 -26.07 40.63 -14.27
C VAL A 834 -27.23 40.90 -15.22
N LEU A 835 -28.43 40.45 -14.84
CA LEU A 835 -29.67 40.81 -15.53
C LEU A 835 -29.92 42.31 -15.31
N ARG A 836 -29.81 43.10 -16.39
CA ARG A 836 -30.06 44.55 -16.36
C ARG A 836 -31.53 44.89 -16.41
#